data_AF-A0A2T9JDS1-F1
#
_entry.id   AF-A0A2T9JDS1-F1
#
_cell.length_a   1.000
_cell.length_b   1.000
_cell.length_c   1.000
_cell.angle_alpha   90.00
_cell.angle_beta   90.00
_cell.angle_gamma   90.00
#
_symmetry.space_group_name_H-M   'P 1'
#
loop_
_entity.id
_entity.type
_entity.pdbx_description
1 polymer ?
#
loop_
_entity_poly.entity_id
_entity_poly.type
_entity_poly.pdbx_seq_one_letter_code
_entity_poly.pdbx_strand_id
1 'polypeptide(L)'
;MSDIDRRGLLLGGAAAGALPAFLASTLARAAAIDADDRTGTIQDVQHVVILMQENRSFDHYFGAMAGVRGFGDRFPVPVRDAAGRKDGTAFLQAYGQEGGPEVIAPFALNTGPLGDLIRVEGTPHGWTDAQDAWDDGRMDRWPVAKRPHSMGYYTKAEIPFQYALAQEFTLCDAYHCSTQTGTNTNRLFLWSGTNDGAGQAGGPSISNSHDDFPEKGGAAESYRWTTYPERLLEAGVSWRIYQDMADNFTDNPLAGFAAYRAAHAGAPGSDQRLKDLALSTWHLDGLRQDVMSGRLPQVSWIIAPAADSEHPGPSSPAQGAFYLARVLDALTLNSKVWAKTALLVMFDENDGFFDHAPPPAPPSRDAAGRELGGSTVDTTGEYHLVRNPTEAKAERDDLMGRPYGLGPRVPMYVISPWSRGGWVNSEVFDHTSVIRFLETRFGVAEPNISPWRRSVCGDLTSCFNFATPNADPPASMQDMQTLARAARFAARKKQTTTPPTPTTVRAPFQESGMRKSRALPYRLEVDARISDGAASLVLNNPGAAGAVLHVYDRLRLDQPSRRYTLGAGGRLEDVWPAGAYDLWLLGPNSFHRHYAGEPSDGLEWLIVPNPSGKTVAMTLHNTSAEARTVTIEPAGFLKPKPWTVTLAAGESRGREWQAGVDWYDLSARCEELPSWRRRAAGRAESGRHSHSDPLMGDLALLSR
;
A
#
# COMPACT_ATOMS: atom_id res chain seq x y z
N MET A 1 41.22 0.59 -11.93
CA MET A 1 40.70 -0.43 -12.85
C MET A 1 40.25 -1.60 -11.99
N SER A 2 38.98 -1.59 -11.58
CA SER A 2 38.39 -2.53 -10.61
C SER A 2 37.73 -3.71 -11.34
N ASP A 3 37.97 -4.91 -10.80
CA ASP A 3 37.69 -6.26 -11.30
C ASP A 3 36.19 -6.65 -11.47
N ILE A 4 35.25 -5.70 -11.59
CA ILE A 4 33.80 -6.01 -11.59
C ILE A 4 33.21 -6.23 -12.99
N ASP A 5 33.96 -5.96 -14.07
CA ASP A 5 33.50 -6.25 -15.45
C ASP A 5 33.54 -7.76 -15.80
N ARG A 6 34.03 -8.61 -14.88
CA ARG A 6 34.04 -10.08 -15.05
C ARG A 6 32.78 -10.77 -14.50
N ARG A 7 31.93 -10.11 -13.70
CA ARG A 7 30.71 -10.74 -13.14
C ARG A 7 29.50 -10.73 -14.09
N GLY A 8 29.59 -10.07 -15.25
CA GLY A 8 28.68 -10.30 -16.38
C GLY A 8 28.84 -11.69 -17.03
N LEU A 9 29.90 -12.43 -16.69
CA LEU A 9 30.28 -13.71 -17.30
C LEU A 9 30.16 -14.92 -16.35
N LEU A 10 29.14 -14.93 -15.48
CA LEU A 10 28.70 -16.14 -14.76
C LEU A 10 27.20 -16.43 -14.97
N LEU A 11 26.59 -15.91 -16.04
CA LEU A 11 25.26 -16.35 -16.50
C LEU A 11 25.35 -17.40 -17.64
N GLY A 12 26.57 -17.86 -17.96
CA GLY A 12 26.81 -18.91 -18.94
C GLY A 12 26.69 -20.31 -18.33
N GLY A 13 25.56 -20.98 -18.56
CA GLY A 13 25.38 -22.45 -18.51
C GLY A 13 25.53 -23.17 -17.17
N ALA A 14 26.66 -23.02 -16.47
CA ALA A 14 27.00 -23.77 -15.27
C ALA A 14 26.46 -23.14 -13.96
N ALA A 15 26.36 -21.81 -13.88
CA ALA A 15 25.84 -21.14 -12.67
C ALA A 15 24.31 -21.17 -12.55
N ALA A 16 23.58 -21.35 -13.66
CA ALA A 16 22.12 -21.39 -13.67
C ALA A 16 21.55 -22.55 -12.83
N GLY A 17 22.32 -23.62 -12.61
CA GLY A 17 21.93 -24.75 -11.75
C GLY A 17 22.05 -24.47 -10.25
N ALA A 18 22.89 -23.52 -9.82
CA ALA A 18 23.14 -23.23 -8.41
C ALA A 18 22.25 -22.09 -7.85
N LEU A 19 21.80 -21.17 -8.72
CA LEU A 19 20.89 -20.07 -8.37
C LEU A 19 19.60 -20.48 -7.64
N PRO A 20 18.89 -21.56 -8.03
CA PRO A 20 17.67 -21.96 -7.33
C PRO A 20 17.97 -22.38 -5.89
N ALA A 21 19.07 -23.13 -5.68
CA ALA A 21 19.53 -23.54 -4.37
C ALA A 21 19.99 -22.34 -3.53
N PHE A 22 20.59 -21.32 -4.16
CA PHE A 22 20.94 -20.07 -3.49
C PHE A 22 19.69 -19.31 -2.97
N LEU A 23 18.65 -19.15 -3.80
CA LEU A 23 17.40 -18.51 -3.38
C LEU A 23 16.75 -19.24 -2.20
N ALA A 24 16.63 -20.57 -2.31
CA ALA A 24 16.03 -21.41 -1.27
C ALA A 24 16.84 -21.38 0.04
N SER A 25 18.16 -21.58 -0.04
CA SER A 25 19.03 -21.64 1.14
C SER A 25 19.14 -20.30 1.85
N THR A 26 19.10 -19.18 1.13
CA THR A 26 19.13 -17.84 1.72
C THR A 26 17.87 -17.58 2.53
N LEU A 27 16.69 -17.87 1.98
CA LEU A 27 15.44 -17.72 2.71
C LEU A 27 15.41 -18.63 3.94
N ALA A 28 15.75 -19.91 3.76
CA ALA A 28 15.77 -20.87 4.86
C ALA A 28 16.73 -20.44 5.98
N ARG A 29 17.91 -19.89 5.64
CA ARG A 29 18.86 -19.38 6.63
C ARG A 29 18.31 -18.16 7.38
N ALA A 30 17.70 -17.21 6.68
CA ALA A 30 17.06 -16.05 7.31
C ALA A 30 15.94 -16.48 8.27
N ALA A 31 15.14 -17.45 7.84
CA ALA A 31 14.04 -18.01 8.61
C ALA A 31 14.48 -18.87 9.81
N ALA A 32 15.70 -19.41 9.81
CA ALA A 32 16.19 -20.30 10.85
C ALA A 32 16.89 -19.60 12.02
N ILE A 33 17.22 -18.31 11.88
CA ILE A 33 17.91 -17.56 12.93
C ILE A 33 16.88 -16.82 13.79
N ASP A 34 16.90 -17.11 15.09
CA ASP A 34 16.03 -16.50 16.08
C ASP A 34 16.43 -15.06 16.41
N ALA A 35 15.45 -14.30 16.91
CA ALA A 35 15.66 -12.95 17.38
C ALA A 35 16.53 -12.92 18.64
N ASP A 36 17.30 -11.84 18.85
CA ASP A 36 17.93 -11.53 20.14
C ASP A 36 16.96 -10.67 20.96
N ASP A 37 15.95 -11.30 21.58
CA ASP A 37 14.77 -10.71 22.21
C ASP A 37 14.96 -10.33 23.70
N ARG A 38 16.03 -9.60 23.99
CA ARG A 38 16.46 -9.30 25.38
C ARG A 38 15.43 -8.51 26.19
N THR A 39 14.75 -7.56 25.56
CA THR A 39 13.79 -6.67 26.21
C THR A 39 12.36 -7.02 25.86
N GLY A 40 12.13 -7.76 24.77
CA GLY A 40 10.80 -8.04 24.24
C GLY A 40 10.17 -6.81 23.57
N THR A 41 10.99 -5.83 23.16
CA THR A 41 10.55 -4.55 22.59
C THR A 41 11.34 -4.19 21.34
N ILE A 42 10.92 -3.14 20.65
CA ILE A 42 11.65 -2.57 19.49
C ILE A 42 13.13 -2.25 19.81
N GLN A 43 13.49 -2.02 21.08
CA GLN A 43 14.87 -1.70 21.47
C GLN A 43 15.87 -2.83 21.17
N ASP A 44 15.39 -4.06 20.95
CA ASP A 44 16.21 -5.20 20.60
C ASP A 44 16.72 -5.16 19.14
N VAL A 45 16.03 -4.43 18.26
CA VAL A 45 16.53 -4.13 16.90
C VAL A 45 17.81 -3.31 17.05
N GLN A 46 18.92 -3.66 16.41
CA GLN A 46 20.13 -2.81 16.39
C GLN A 46 20.41 -2.23 15.01
N HIS A 47 19.91 -2.90 13.97
CA HIS A 47 20.14 -2.52 12.58
C HIS A 47 18.82 -2.50 11.82
N VAL A 48 18.55 -1.40 11.13
CA VAL A 48 17.45 -1.29 10.18
C VAL A 48 18.04 -1.13 8.79
N VAL A 49 17.76 -2.08 7.91
CA VAL A 49 18.22 -2.11 6.52
C VAL A 49 17.02 -1.82 5.63
N ILE A 50 17.13 -0.85 4.74
CA ILE A 50 16.04 -0.34 3.91
C ILE A 50 16.44 -0.54 2.46
N LEU A 51 15.65 -1.32 1.73
CA LEU A 51 15.77 -1.52 0.29
C LEU A 51 14.47 -1.08 -0.37
N MET A 52 14.53 0.00 -1.14
CA MET A 52 13.43 0.42 -1.99
C MET A 52 13.73 -0.01 -3.43
N GLN A 53 12.86 -0.85 -3.98
CA GLN A 53 12.85 -1.26 -5.38
C GLN A 53 11.89 -0.37 -6.18
N GLU A 54 11.78 -0.63 -7.48
CA GLU A 54 11.11 0.24 -8.43
C GLU A 54 9.82 -0.37 -9.00
N ASN A 55 8.76 0.45 -9.05
CA ASN A 55 7.70 0.39 -10.06
C ASN A 55 6.78 -0.86 -10.00
N ARG A 56 6.16 -1.16 -8.84
CA ARG A 56 5.22 -2.29 -8.68
C ARG A 56 4.02 -1.99 -7.80
N SER A 57 2.81 -2.25 -8.32
CA SER A 57 1.60 -2.23 -7.50
C SER A 57 1.47 -3.51 -6.65
N PHE A 58 0.72 -3.41 -5.55
CA PHE A 58 0.42 -4.56 -4.71
C PHE A 58 -0.37 -5.63 -5.48
N ASP A 59 -1.47 -5.27 -6.14
CA ASP A 59 -2.27 -6.24 -6.91
C ASP A 59 -1.49 -6.91 -8.05
N HIS A 60 -0.55 -6.19 -8.66
CA HIS A 60 0.31 -6.74 -9.70
C HIS A 60 1.19 -7.90 -9.20
N TYR A 61 1.59 -7.92 -7.92
CA TYR A 61 2.34 -9.03 -7.31
C TYR A 61 1.44 -9.99 -6.55
N PHE A 62 0.59 -9.47 -5.68
CA PHE A 62 -0.08 -10.23 -4.62
C PHE A 62 -1.60 -10.19 -4.71
N GLY A 63 -2.19 -9.56 -5.72
CA GLY A 63 -3.65 -9.55 -5.91
C GLY A 63 -4.26 -10.96 -5.99
N ALA A 64 -3.49 -11.93 -6.52
CA ALA A 64 -3.91 -13.33 -6.61
C ALA A 64 -3.59 -14.18 -5.37
N MET A 65 -2.90 -13.64 -4.35
CA MET A 65 -2.41 -14.40 -3.20
C MET A 65 -3.49 -14.64 -2.14
N ALA A 66 -3.51 -15.81 -1.49
CA ALA A 66 -4.46 -16.06 -0.41
C ALA A 66 -4.24 -15.18 0.84
N GLY A 67 -5.35 -14.75 1.45
CA GLY A 67 -5.37 -14.05 2.74
C GLY A 67 -4.82 -12.63 2.75
N VAL A 68 -4.81 -11.96 1.60
CA VAL A 68 -4.51 -10.52 1.47
C VAL A 68 -5.67 -9.82 0.78
N ARG A 69 -5.85 -8.53 1.01
CA ARG A 69 -6.84 -7.72 0.28
C ARG A 69 -6.45 -7.59 -1.21
N GLY A 70 -6.84 -8.57 -2.02
CA GLY A 70 -6.50 -8.68 -3.44
C GLY A 70 -7.75 -8.75 -4.34
N PHE A 71 -7.70 -9.56 -5.40
CA PHE A 71 -8.78 -9.67 -6.39
C PHE A 71 -10.10 -10.21 -5.82
N GLY A 72 -10.05 -10.97 -4.73
CA GLY A 72 -11.18 -11.44 -3.95
C GLY A 72 -11.69 -10.43 -2.92
N ASP A 73 -11.31 -9.15 -2.97
CA ASP A 73 -11.95 -8.10 -2.17
C ASP A 73 -13.46 -8.09 -2.45
N ARG A 74 -14.23 -8.18 -1.38
CA ARG A 74 -15.69 -8.26 -1.40
C ARG A 74 -16.33 -6.89 -1.52
N PHE A 75 -15.55 -5.83 -1.28
CA PHE A 75 -16.02 -4.45 -1.25
C PHE A 75 -15.26 -3.54 -2.23
N PRO A 76 -15.11 -3.90 -3.51
CA PRO A 76 -14.43 -3.03 -4.46
C PRO A 76 -15.22 -1.74 -4.72
N VAL A 77 -14.50 -0.70 -5.17
CA VAL A 77 -15.08 0.62 -5.49
C VAL A 77 -16.21 0.48 -6.53
N PRO A 78 -17.38 1.13 -6.34
CA PRO A 78 -18.38 1.32 -7.40
C PRO A 78 -17.94 2.33 -8.44
N VAL A 79 -18.16 1.95 -9.70
CA VAL A 79 -17.72 2.71 -10.86
C VAL A 79 -18.89 3.03 -11.77
N ARG A 80 -18.72 4.10 -12.56
CA ARG A 80 -19.75 4.61 -13.47
C ARG A 80 -20.09 3.58 -14.56
N ASP A 81 -21.34 3.57 -15.00
CA ASP A 81 -21.73 2.85 -16.20
C ASP A 81 -20.94 3.40 -17.42
N ALA A 82 -20.60 2.49 -18.35
CA ALA A 82 -19.91 2.80 -19.59
C ALA A 82 -20.31 1.78 -20.67
N ALA A 83 -19.89 1.98 -21.92
CA ALA A 83 -20.03 0.94 -22.94
C ALA A 83 -19.38 -0.37 -22.43
N GLY A 84 -20.11 -1.48 -22.49
CA GLY A 84 -19.64 -2.79 -22.00
C GLY A 84 -19.61 -2.97 -20.47
N ARG A 85 -20.02 -1.97 -19.67
CA ARG A 85 -20.03 -2.02 -18.19
C ARG A 85 -21.31 -1.44 -17.60
N LYS A 86 -22.03 -2.25 -16.81
CA LYS A 86 -23.20 -1.84 -16.02
C LYS A 86 -23.10 -2.34 -14.59
N ASP A 87 -23.39 -1.47 -13.61
CA ASP A 87 -23.24 -1.73 -12.15
C ASP A 87 -21.88 -2.37 -11.82
N GLY A 88 -20.82 -1.81 -12.43
CA GLY A 88 -19.48 -2.38 -12.39
C GLY A 88 -18.75 -2.12 -11.08
N THR A 89 -17.55 -2.70 -10.99
CA THR A 89 -16.58 -2.39 -9.94
C THR A 89 -15.25 -1.92 -10.53
N ALA A 90 -14.31 -1.47 -9.68
CA ALA A 90 -12.95 -1.15 -10.10
C ALA A 90 -12.21 -2.32 -10.79
N PHE A 91 -12.68 -3.57 -10.69
CA PHE A 91 -12.07 -4.67 -11.45
C PHE A 91 -12.50 -4.73 -12.93
N LEU A 92 -13.45 -3.89 -13.36
CA LEU A 92 -13.86 -3.79 -14.75
C LEU A 92 -13.68 -2.34 -15.22
N GLN A 93 -12.58 -2.06 -15.91
CA GLN A 93 -12.18 -0.72 -16.34
C GLN A 93 -12.73 -0.38 -17.74
N ALA A 94 -13.19 0.85 -17.93
CA ALA A 94 -13.58 1.32 -19.25
C ALA A 94 -12.33 1.71 -20.05
N TYR A 95 -12.29 1.31 -21.33
CA TYR A 95 -11.21 1.62 -22.25
C TYR A 95 -11.75 2.29 -23.51
N GLY A 96 -12.45 1.54 -24.36
CA GLY A 96 -13.22 2.08 -25.50
C GLY A 96 -12.41 2.90 -26.51
N GLN A 97 -11.08 2.70 -26.57
CA GLN A 97 -10.21 3.35 -27.55
C GLN A 97 -10.28 2.65 -28.91
N GLU A 98 -10.00 3.38 -29.99
CA GLU A 98 -10.07 2.85 -31.36
C GLU A 98 -9.23 1.57 -31.51
N GLY A 99 -9.86 0.51 -32.05
CA GLY A 99 -9.23 -0.81 -32.23
C GLY A 99 -9.09 -1.66 -30.95
N GLY A 100 -9.54 -1.17 -29.79
CA GLY A 100 -9.53 -1.89 -28.50
C GLY A 100 -10.92 -2.38 -28.04
N PRO A 101 -10.98 -3.18 -26.96
CA PRO A 101 -12.24 -3.57 -26.35
C PRO A 101 -12.91 -2.39 -25.63
N GLU A 102 -14.22 -2.48 -25.39
CA GLU A 102 -14.95 -1.48 -24.60
C GLU A 102 -14.46 -1.43 -23.14
N VAL A 103 -14.13 -2.61 -22.59
CA VAL A 103 -13.74 -2.81 -21.19
C VAL A 103 -12.57 -3.77 -21.04
N ILE A 104 -11.81 -3.61 -19.97
CA ILE A 104 -10.66 -4.45 -19.60
C ILE A 104 -10.75 -4.81 -18.11
N ALA A 105 -10.52 -6.07 -17.79
CA ALA A 105 -10.31 -6.53 -16.41
C ALA A 105 -8.83 -6.89 -16.19
N PRO A 106 -8.34 -6.94 -14.94
CA PRO A 106 -7.00 -7.43 -14.67
C PRO A 106 -6.78 -8.83 -15.25
N PHE A 107 -5.59 -9.08 -15.82
CA PHE A 107 -5.28 -10.34 -16.51
C PHE A 107 -3.91 -10.90 -16.15
N ALA A 108 -3.82 -12.22 -16.04
CA ALA A 108 -2.58 -12.89 -15.67
C ALA A 108 -1.51 -12.77 -16.78
N LEU A 109 -0.29 -12.40 -16.39
CA LEU A 109 0.89 -12.38 -17.23
C LEU A 109 1.49 -13.79 -17.30
N ASN A 110 0.96 -14.62 -18.20
CA ASN A 110 1.53 -15.95 -18.44
C ASN A 110 2.85 -15.84 -19.20
N THR A 111 3.96 -15.99 -18.50
CA THR A 111 5.30 -15.81 -19.07
C THR A 111 5.72 -16.95 -20.02
N GLY A 112 4.96 -18.05 -20.07
CA GLY A 112 5.34 -19.25 -20.79
C GLY A 112 6.68 -19.86 -20.31
N PRO A 113 7.22 -20.85 -21.04
CA PRO A 113 8.51 -21.47 -20.69
C PRO A 113 9.71 -20.55 -20.95
N LEU A 114 9.55 -19.55 -21.82
CA LEU A 114 10.61 -18.64 -22.24
C LEU A 114 10.74 -17.40 -21.34
N GLY A 115 9.72 -17.07 -20.54
CA GLY A 115 9.78 -15.91 -19.66
C GLY A 115 9.38 -14.60 -20.32
N ASP A 116 8.69 -14.62 -21.46
CA ASP A 116 8.56 -13.46 -22.35
C ASP A 116 7.85 -12.27 -21.68
N LEU A 117 6.98 -12.52 -20.69
CA LEU A 117 6.26 -11.50 -19.93
C LEU A 117 6.83 -11.24 -18.53
N ILE A 118 8.01 -11.76 -18.18
CA ILE A 118 8.63 -11.44 -16.88
C ILE A 118 9.19 -10.01 -16.85
N ARG A 119 9.42 -9.43 -18.03
CA ARG A 119 9.87 -8.04 -18.20
C ARG A 119 8.86 -7.31 -19.07
N VAL A 120 7.79 -6.83 -18.44
CA VAL A 120 6.77 -6.03 -19.12
C VAL A 120 7.33 -4.64 -19.45
N GLU A 121 6.87 -4.02 -20.53
CA GLU A 121 7.15 -2.61 -20.85
C GLU A 121 6.60 -1.67 -19.78
N GLY A 122 7.34 -0.62 -19.45
CA GLY A 122 6.88 0.39 -18.50
C GLY A 122 5.54 1.02 -18.89
N THR A 123 4.79 1.47 -17.89
CA THR A 123 3.55 2.24 -18.07
C THR A 123 3.78 3.72 -17.72
N PRO A 124 2.86 4.64 -18.09
CA PRO A 124 2.92 6.01 -17.58
C PRO A 124 2.82 6.05 -16.04
N HIS A 125 3.69 6.79 -15.38
CA HIS A 125 3.70 6.99 -13.91
C HIS A 125 4.09 8.41 -13.48
N GLY A 126 3.82 9.40 -14.31
CA GLY A 126 3.97 10.80 -13.92
C GLY A 126 2.77 11.29 -13.10
N TRP A 127 2.92 12.46 -12.48
CA TRP A 127 1.86 13.16 -11.75
C TRP A 127 0.54 13.22 -12.54
N THR A 128 0.62 13.60 -13.82
CA THR A 128 -0.56 13.84 -14.63
C THR A 128 -1.36 12.57 -14.89
N ASP A 129 -0.69 11.50 -15.31
CA ASP A 129 -1.35 10.23 -15.63
C ASP A 129 -1.74 9.45 -14.36
N ALA A 130 -1.02 9.61 -13.25
CA ALA A 130 -1.44 9.08 -11.96
C ALA A 130 -2.72 9.74 -11.46
N GLN A 131 -2.81 11.08 -11.52
CA GLN A 131 -4.02 11.82 -11.16
C GLN A 131 -5.20 11.47 -12.08
N ASP A 132 -4.96 11.35 -13.39
CA ASP A 132 -6.00 10.96 -14.36
C ASP A 132 -6.50 9.52 -14.13
N ALA A 133 -5.61 8.59 -13.75
CA ALA A 133 -5.98 7.20 -13.45
C ALA A 133 -6.77 7.08 -12.13
N TRP A 134 -6.40 7.89 -11.14
CA TRP A 134 -7.06 7.91 -9.84
C TRP A 134 -8.44 8.59 -9.89
N ASP A 135 -8.57 9.70 -10.60
CA ASP A 135 -9.81 10.46 -10.83
C ASP A 135 -10.60 10.74 -9.52
N ASP A 136 -9.93 11.35 -8.52
CA ASP A 136 -10.42 11.54 -7.13
C ASP A 136 -10.94 10.26 -6.44
N GLY A 137 -10.42 9.10 -6.83
CA GLY A 137 -10.82 7.82 -6.29
C GLY A 137 -12.01 7.17 -7.02
N ARG A 138 -12.43 7.68 -8.19
CA ARG A 138 -13.42 6.97 -9.04
C ARG A 138 -12.81 5.73 -9.70
N MET A 139 -11.52 5.79 -10.07
CA MET A 139 -10.71 4.63 -10.46
C MET A 139 -11.35 3.68 -11.49
N ASP A 140 -11.93 4.23 -12.56
CA ASP A 140 -12.75 3.46 -13.49
C ASP A 140 -12.31 3.50 -14.96
N ARG A 141 -11.18 4.16 -15.24
CA ARG A 141 -10.58 4.33 -16.58
C ARG A 141 -9.06 4.20 -16.58
N TRP A 142 -8.53 3.41 -15.64
CA TRP A 142 -7.09 3.18 -15.46
C TRP A 142 -6.29 2.91 -16.75
N PRO A 143 -6.67 1.97 -17.64
CA PRO A 143 -5.90 1.67 -18.85
C PRO A 143 -5.90 2.80 -19.89
N VAL A 144 -6.77 3.81 -19.76
CA VAL A 144 -6.73 5.00 -20.61
C VAL A 144 -5.53 5.87 -20.25
N ALA A 145 -5.29 6.09 -18.96
CA ALA A 145 -4.17 6.88 -18.47
C ALA A 145 -2.86 6.08 -18.44
N LYS A 146 -2.95 4.77 -18.17
CA LYS A 146 -1.80 3.91 -17.85
C LYS A 146 -1.47 2.86 -18.91
N ARG A 147 -2.17 2.86 -20.05
CA ARG A 147 -2.12 1.85 -21.13
C ARG A 147 -2.72 0.49 -20.72
N PRO A 148 -3.20 -0.35 -21.66
CA PRO A 148 -3.85 -1.62 -21.34
C PRO A 148 -3.03 -2.60 -20.50
N HIS A 149 -1.71 -2.70 -20.74
CA HIS A 149 -0.86 -3.67 -20.04
C HIS A 149 -0.60 -3.35 -18.57
N SER A 150 -0.97 -2.15 -18.10
CA SER A 150 -1.03 -1.83 -16.67
C SER A 150 -1.96 -2.77 -15.88
N MET A 151 -2.93 -3.39 -16.56
CA MET A 151 -3.88 -4.34 -15.95
C MET A 151 -3.29 -5.76 -15.80
N GLY A 152 -2.05 -5.99 -16.24
CA GLY A 152 -1.37 -7.28 -16.09
C GLY A 152 -0.98 -7.56 -14.63
N TYR A 153 -1.04 -8.82 -14.19
CA TYR A 153 -0.55 -9.24 -12.86
C TYR A 153 0.20 -10.57 -12.91
N TYR A 154 1.10 -10.79 -11.95
CA TYR A 154 1.82 -12.03 -11.76
C TYR A 154 1.15 -12.96 -10.76
N THR A 155 1.40 -14.26 -10.89
CA THR A 155 1.01 -15.26 -9.89
C THR A 155 2.24 -15.85 -9.20
N LYS A 156 2.02 -16.70 -8.20
CA LYS A 156 3.07 -17.47 -7.52
C LYS A 156 4.00 -18.20 -8.50
N ALA A 157 3.50 -18.63 -9.66
CA ALA A 157 4.31 -19.34 -10.65
C ALA A 157 5.41 -18.43 -11.24
N GLU A 158 5.12 -17.14 -11.45
CA GLU A 158 6.03 -16.18 -12.07
C GLU A 158 7.02 -15.58 -11.08
N ILE A 159 6.57 -15.29 -9.85
CA ILE A 159 7.36 -14.62 -8.81
C ILE A 159 7.41 -15.44 -7.49
N PRO A 160 7.93 -16.69 -7.54
CA PRO A 160 7.88 -17.62 -6.41
C PRO A 160 8.67 -17.15 -5.19
N PHE A 161 9.76 -16.41 -5.38
CA PHE A 161 10.61 -15.95 -4.29
C PHE A 161 9.90 -14.87 -3.47
N GLN A 162 9.25 -13.91 -4.16
CA GLN A 162 8.40 -12.89 -3.56
C GLN A 162 7.24 -13.51 -2.76
N TYR A 163 6.53 -14.48 -3.34
CA TYR A 163 5.46 -15.20 -2.63
C TYR A 163 5.97 -15.93 -1.40
N ALA A 164 7.14 -16.56 -1.49
CA ALA A 164 7.69 -17.28 -0.36
C ALA A 164 8.20 -16.35 0.75
N LEU A 165 8.74 -15.17 0.42
CA LEU A 165 9.02 -14.13 1.41
C LEU A 165 7.75 -13.70 2.15
N ALA A 166 6.65 -13.51 1.43
CA ALA A 166 5.36 -13.16 2.01
C ALA A 166 4.71 -14.32 2.81
N GLN A 167 5.07 -15.57 2.52
CA GLN A 167 4.64 -16.75 3.28
C GLN A 167 5.49 -16.99 4.53
N GLU A 168 6.74 -16.51 4.55
CA GLU A 168 7.64 -16.66 5.69
C GLU A 168 7.53 -15.48 6.66
N PHE A 169 7.47 -14.26 6.14
CA PHE A 169 7.54 -13.02 6.92
C PHE A 169 6.25 -12.21 6.80
N THR A 170 6.22 -11.04 7.44
CA THR A 170 5.05 -10.16 7.42
C THR A 170 4.99 -9.39 6.09
N LEU A 171 3.85 -9.50 5.39
CA LEU A 171 3.50 -8.72 4.20
C LEU A 171 2.49 -7.64 4.58
N CYS A 172 2.72 -6.39 4.17
CA CYS A 172 1.74 -5.33 4.36
C CYS A 172 0.84 -5.22 3.13
N ASP A 173 -0.49 -5.36 3.30
CA ASP A 173 -1.47 -5.26 2.21
C ASP A 173 -2.23 -3.92 2.18
N ALA A 174 -1.75 -2.96 2.98
CA ALA A 174 -2.19 -1.58 3.03
C ALA A 174 -0.98 -0.60 3.11
N TYR A 175 0.14 -0.96 2.48
CA TYR A 175 1.28 -0.04 2.29
C TYR A 175 1.15 0.67 0.93
N HIS A 176 1.16 2.00 0.95
CA HIS A 176 0.93 2.86 -0.21
C HIS A 176 2.21 3.58 -0.60
N CYS A 177 2.38 3.88 -1.90
CA CYS A 177 3.31 4.94 -2.25
C CYS A 177 2.79 6.27 -1.67
N SER A 178 3.71 7.16 -1.31
CA SER A 178 3.36 8.34 -0.51
C SER A 178 2.61 9.40 -1.32
N THR A 179 2.78 9.41 -2.64
CA THR A 179 2.19 10.38 -3.56
C THR A 179 1.82 9.74 -4.90
N GLN A 180 0.83 10.31 -5.57
CA GLN A 180 0.35 9.97 -6.92
C GLN A 180 1.30 10.52 -7.99
N THR A 181 2.56 10.09 -7.99
CA THR A 181 3.57 10.47 -9.00
C THR A 181 4.73 9.48 -9.04
N GLY A 182 5.77 9.82 -9.80
CA GLY A 182 6.96 9.00 -10.03
C GLY A 182 7.93 8.91 -8.85
N THR A 183 9.08 8.32 -9.17
CA THR A 183 10.13 7.85 -8.28
C THR A 183 10.71 8.90 -7.33
N ASN A 184 11.16 10.05 -7.84
CA ASN A 184 11.91 11.03 -7.03
C ASN A 184 11.09 11.49 -5.84
N THR A 185 9.87 11.96 -6.11
CA THR A 185 9.00 12.54 -5.10
C THR A 185 8.58 11.49 -4.07
N ASN A 186 8.29 10.24 -4.48
CA ASN A 186 8.02 9.17 -3.52
C ASN A 186 9.23 8.89 -2.63
N ARG A 187 10.44 8.83 -3.20
CA ARG A 187 11.67 8.69 -2.42
C ARG A 187 11.87 9.88 -1.46
N LEU A 188 11.52 11.12 -1.80
CA LEU A 188 11.60 12.25 -0.85
C LEU A 188 10.83 12.00 0.46
N PHE A 189 9.69 11.30 0.42
CA PHE A 189 8.97 10.92 1.65
C PHE A 189 9.74 9.90 2.49
N LEU A 190 10.44 8.93 1.87
CA LEU A 190 11.30 7.97 2.56
C LEU A 190 12.53 8.63 3.21
N TRP A 191 13.09 9.64 2.53
CA TRP A 191 14.37 10.26 2.92
C TRP A 191 14.21 11.53 3.76
N SER A 192 13.04 12.17 3.74
CA SER A 192 12.82 13.47 4.39
C SER A 192 11.42 13.71 4.94
N GLY A 193 10.48 12.78 4.77
CA GLY A 193 9.12 12.86 5.32
C GLY A 193 8.14 13.76 4.56
N THR A 194 8.56 14.44 3.49
CA THR A 194 7.73 15.41 2.76
C THR A 194 8.20 15.61 1.31
N ASN A 195 7.31 16.17 0.48
CA ASN A 195 7.66 16.78 -0.81
C ASN A 195 7.71 18.31 -0.75
N ASP A 196 7.66 18.92 0.46
CA ASP A 196 7.54 20.36 0.68
C ASP A 196 6.26 20.95 0.06
N GLY A 197 5.10 20.34 0.37
CA GLY A 197 3.78 20.73 -0.14
C GLY A 197 3.40 22.21 0.05
N ALA A 198 4.02 22.91 0.99
CA ALA A 198 3.84 24.35 1.22
C ALA A 198 4.75 25.24 0.35
N GLY A 199 5.72 24.65 -0.36
CA GLY A 199 6.65 25.34 -1.26
C GLY A 199 7.61 26.32 -0.59
N GLN A 200 8.01 26.05 0.66
CA GLN A 200 8.81 26.99 1.45
C GLN A 200 10.32 26.79 1.25
N ALA A 201 10.72 25.61 0.82
CA ALA A 201 12.10 25.15 0.82
C ALA A 201 12.53 24.52 -0.51
N GLY A 202 11.94 24.94 -1.63
CA GLY A 202 12.34 24.52 -2.98
C GLY A 202 11.46 23.43 -3.59
N GLY A 203 10.44 22.97 -2.87
CA GLY A 203 9.32 22.24 -3.44
C GLY A 203 8.15 23.18 -3.81
N PRO A 204 6.93 22.63 -3.95
CA PRO A 204 6.63 21.20 -3.88
C PRO A 204 7.30 20.42 -5.02
N SER A 205 7.75 19.20 -4.72
CA SER A 205 8.13 18.23 -5.75
C SER A 205 6.89 17.44 -6.16
N ILE A 206 6.67 17.28 -7.47
CA ILE A 206 5.62 16.43 -8.05
C ILE A 206 6.16 15.57 -9.20
N SER A 207 7.45 15.64 -9.51
CA SER A 207 8.07 14.91 -10.61
C SER A 207 9.54 14.63 -10.33
N ASN A 208 10.19 14.00 -11.30
CA ASN A 208 11.59 13.59 -11.29
C ASN A 208 12.57 14.73 -11.62
N SER A 209 12.24 15.97 -11.24
CA SER A 209 13.00 17.17 -11.59
C SER A 209 14.40 17.22 -10.98
N HIS A 210 14.61 16.57 -9.83
CA HIS A 210 15.86 16.59 -9.05
C HIS A 210 16.55 15.22 -8.96
N ASP A 211 16.35 14.34 -9.95
CA ASP A 211 16.92 12.99 -10.00
C ASP A 211 18.45 12.93 -9.97
N ASP A 212 19.13 14.00 -10.39
CA ASP A 212 20.59 14.06 -10.37
C ASP A 212 21.10 15.50 -10.11
N PHE A 213 22.42 15.66 -10.14
CA PHE A 213 23.08 16.95 -10.13
C PHE A 213 22.75 17.78 -11.39
N PRO A 214 22.80 19.13 -11.31
CA PRO A 214 22.48 20.01 -12.44
C PRO A 214 23.27 19.71 -13.72
N GLU A 215 24.56 19.41 -13.59
CA GLU A 215 25.45 19.07 -14.70
C GLU A 215 25.11 17.73 -15.39
N LYS A 216 24.27 16.90 -14.75
CA LYS A 216 23.77 15.62 -15.27
C LYS A 216 22.29 15.67 -15.64
N GLY A 217 21.68 16.85 -15.61
CA GLY A 217 20.31 17.07 -16.09
C GLY A 217 19.25 17.23 -15.01
N GLY A 218 19.62 17.21 -13.72
CA GLY A 218 18.70 17.61 -12.65
C GLY A 218 18.47 19.12 -12.58
N ALA A 219 17.48 19.54 -11.80
CA ALA A 219 17.16 20.95 -11.61
C ALA A 219 18.32 21.72 -10.94
N ALA A 220 18.56 22.96 -11.40
CA ALA A 220 19.62 23.83 -10.89
C ALA A 220 19.31 24.35 -9.49
N GLU A 221 18.06 24.67 -9.23
CA GLU A 221 17.51 24.93 -7.91
C GLU A 221 17.70 23.71 -7.01
N SER A 222 17.71 23.92 -5.69
CA SER A 222 17.90 22.86 -4.70
C SER A 222 16.75 22.82 -3.73
N TYR A 223 16.45 21.61 -3.25
CA TYR A 223 15.70 21.41 -2.02
C TYR A 223 16.54 21.91 -0.83
N ARG A 224 15.88 22.57 0.13
CA ARG A 224 16.52 23.28 1.26
C ARG A 224 16.01 22.84 2.63
N TRP A 225 15.02 21.96 2.70
CA TRP A 225 14.59 21.40 3.99
C TRP A 225 15.57 20.31 4.44
N THR A 226 15.67 20.12 5.75
CA THR A 226 16.54 19.10 6.34
C THR A 226 16.01 17.70 6.02
N THR A 227 16.90 16.78 5.68
CA THR A 227 16.60 15.37 5.42
C THR A 227 16.74 14.50 6.68
N TYR A 228 16.17 13.31 6.68
CA TYR A 228 16.27 12.39 7.82
C TYR A 228 17.70 11.87 8.06
N PRO A 229 18.53 11.57 7.05
CA PRO A 229 19.95 11.24 7.29
C PRO A 229 20.74 12.37 7.96
N GLU A 230 20.47 13.64 7.62
CA GLU A 230 21.07 14.78 8.35
C GLU A 230 20.70 14.73 9.85
N ARG A 231 19.43 14.49 10.17
CA ARG A 231 18.95 14.37 11.57
C ARG A 231 19.57 13.19 12.30
N LEU A 232 19.68 12.04 11.65
CA LEU A 232 20.34 10.86 12.22
C LEU A 232 21.83 11.13 12.48
N LEU A 233 22.51 11.82 11.55
CA LEU A 233 23.91 12.20 11.71
C LEU A 233 24.12 13.14 12.90
N GLU A 234 23.23 14.14 13.06
CA GLU A 234 23.25 15.08 14.19
C GLU A 234 23.01 14.36 15.53
N ALA A 235 22.08 13.40 15.56
CA ALA A 235 21.77 12.60 16.75
C ALA A 235 22.81 11.52 17.08
N GLY A 236 23.87 11.37 16.27
CA GLY A 236 24.90 10.35 16.46
C GLY A 236 24.44 8.92 16.15
N VAL A 237 23.32 8.75 15.43
CA VAL A 237 22.88 7.45 14.93
C VAL A 237 23.68 7.11 13.69
N SER A 238 24.45 6.03 13.75
CA SER A 238 25.31 5.62 12.63
C SER A 238 24.47 5.19 11.41
N TRP A 239 24.80 5.73 10.24
CA TRP A 239 24.14 5.34 9.01
C TRP A 239 25.05 5.33 7.78
N ARG A 240 24.62 4.63 6.73
CA ARG A 240 25.30 4.56 5.42
C ARG A 240 24.33 4.25 4.29
N ILE A 241 24.68 4.70 3.08
CA ILE A 241 24.05 4.25 1.84
C ILE A 241 24.99 3.27 1.11
N TYR A 242 24.52 2.06 0.86
CA TYR A 242 25.17 1.09 -0.01
C TYR A 242 24.62 1.25 -1.43
N GLN A 243 25.42 1.84 -2.32
CA GLN A 243 25.05 2.17 -3.69
C GLN A 243 26.29 2.20 -4.59
N ASP A 244 26.08 2.28 -5.90
CA ASP A 244 27.11 2.70 -6.86
C ASP A 244 26.78 4.10 -7.42
N MET A 245 27.55 5.13 -7.10
CA MET A 245 27.29 6.49 -7.62
C MET A 245 27.42 6.59 -9.15
N ALA A 246 28.03 5.60 -9.81
CA ALA A 246 28.06 5.51 -11.27
C ALA A 246 26.81 4.83 -11.85
N ASP A 247 26.10 4.02 -11.06
CA ASP A 247 24.91 3.26 -11.44
C ASP A 247 24.03 3.04 -10.20
N ASN A 248 23.44 4.13 -9.71
CA ASN A 248 22.41 4.11 -8.67
C ASN A 248 21.04 4.43 -9.28
N PHE A 249 20.93 4.39 -10.61
CA PHE A 249 19.71 4.66 -11.37
C PHE A 249 18.97 5.95 -10.98
N THR A 250 19.71 6.99 -10.53
CA THR A 250 19.16 8.26 -10.04
C THR A 250 18.21 8.15 -8.82
N ASP A 251 18.24 7.01 -8.14
CA ASP A 251 17.38 6.66 -7.00
C ASP A 251 17.81 7.29 -5.67
N ASN A 252 18.86 8.12 -5.69
CA ASN A 252 19.38 8.84 -4.54
C ASN A 252 18.94 10.31 -4.61
N PRO A 253 17.80 10.68 -4.01
CA PRO A 253 17.26 12.04 -4.12
C PRO A 253 18.12 13.08 -3.38
N LEU A 254 19.09 12.65 -2.56
CA LEU A 254 19.95 13.56 -1.79
C LEU A 254 20.83 14.43 -2.69
N ALA A 255 21.08 14.03 -3.95
CA ALA A 255 21.73 14.88 -4.94
C ALA A 255 20.97 16.18 -5.24
N GLY A 256 19.65 16.21 -4.98
CA GLY A 256 18.79 17.38 -5.13
C GLY A 256 18.89 18.42 -4.01
N PHE A 257 19.53 18.09 -2.89
CA PHE A 257 19.52 18.92 -1.68
C PHE A 257 20.74 19.84 -1.55
N ALA A 258 20.52 21.07 -1.10
CA ALA A 258 21.54 22.10 -0.98
C ALA A 258 22.72 21.69 -0.09
N ALA A 259 22.45 21.05 1.06
CA ALA A 259 23.48 20.60 1.99
C ALA A 259 24.44 19.57 1.36
N TYR A 260 23.88 18.63 0.60
CA TYR A 260 24.63 17.58 -0.08
C TYR A 260 25.41 18.11 -1.28
N ARG A 261 24.82 19.03 -2.06
CA ARG A 261 25.52 19.73 -3.16
C ARG A 261 26.69 20.56 -2.63
N ALA A 262 26.51 21.28 -1.51
CA ALA A 262 27.57 22.04 -0.87
C ALA A 262 28.71 21.12 -0.37
N ALA A 263 28.38 20.00 0.26
CA ALA A 263 29.36 19.00 0.69
C ALA A 263 30.10 18.39 -0.51
N HIS A 264 29.37 18.01 -1.57
CA HIS A 264 29.93 17.47 -2.81
C HIS A 264 31.00 18.40 -3.42
N ALA A 265 30.67 19.69 -3.52
CA ALA A 265 31.51 20.74 -4.08
C ALA A 265 32.67 21.18 -3.16
N GLY A 266 32.74 20.69 -1.91
CA GLY A 266 33.75 21.14 -0.95
C GLY A 266 33.58 22.59 -0.51
N ALA A 267 32.33 23.10 -0.48
CA ALA A 267 32.05 24.48 -0.14
C ALA A 267 32.50 24.80 1.31
N PRO A 268 33.05 26.00 1.60
CA PRO A 268 33.41 26.40 2.95
C PRO A 268 32.23 26.27 3.92
N GLY A 269 32.45 25.62 5.08
CA GLY A 269 31.42 25.42 6.11
C GLY A 269 30.44 24.27 5.85
N SER A 270 30.55 23.53 4.75
CA SER A 270 29.75 22.33 4.49
C SER A 270 30.20 21.13 5.33
N ASP A 271 29.25 20.28 5.75
CA ASP A 271 29.57 19.03 6.44
C ASP A 271 30.00 17.95 5.43
N GLN A 272 31.32 17.76 5.34
CA GLN A 272 31.92 16.80 4.40
C GLN A 272 31.48 15.35 4.65
N ARG A 273 31.01 15.02 5.87
CA ARG A 273 30.49 13.67 6.17
C ARG A 273 29.28 13.32 5.31
N LEU A 274 28.47 14.31 4.89
CA LEU A 274 27.32 14.08 4.01
C LEU A 274 27.75 13.54 2.64
N LYS A 275 28.86 14.05 2.09
CA LYS A 275 29.44 13.51 0.85
C LYS A 275 29.94 12.07 1.04
N ASP A 276 30.66 11.82 2.12
CA ASP A 276 31.28 10.51 2.39
C ASP A 276 30.23 9.41 2.65
N LEU A 277 29.14 9.76 3.34
CA LEU A 277 28.10 8.81 3.74
C LEU A 277 27.00 8.64 2.68
N ALA A 278 26.66 9.69 1.94
CA ALA A 278 25.52 9.68 1.01
C ALA A 278 25.86 9.78 -0.47
N LEU A 279 27.04 10.28 -0.85
CA LEU A 279 27.42 10.54 -2.25
C LEU A 279 28.71 9.79 -2.65
N SER A 280 28.93 8.63 -2.03
CA SER A 280 30.09 7.76 -2.27
C SER A 280 29.66 6.34 -2.60
N THR A 281 30.47 5.65 -3.42
CA THR A 281 30.21 4.26 -3.83
C THR A 281 30.58 3.27 -2.71
N TRP A 282 29.59 2.48 -2.30
CA TRP A 282 29.71 1.37 -1.35
C TRP A 282 28.86 0.19 -1.86
N HIS A 283 29.46 -0.73 -2.60
CA HIS A 283 28.75 -1.88 -3.14
C HIS A 283 28.31 -2.89 -2.05
N LEU A 284 27.51 -3.89 -2.43
CA LEU A 284 27.08 -4.98 -1.54
C LEU A 284 28.23 -5.80 -0.92
N ASP A 285 29.42 -5.84 -1.55
CA ASP A 285 30.59 -6.48 -0.92
C ASP A 285 31.05 -5.70 0.33
N GLY A 286 30.82 -4.39 0.38
CA GLY A 286 30.99 -3.55 1.58
C GLY A 286 29.96 -3.87 2.66
N LEU A 287 28.68 -4.01 2.29
CA LEU A 287 27.63 -4.46 3.22
C LEU A 287 28.00 -5.81 3.84
N ARG A 288 28.42 -6.76 3.01
CA ARG A 288 28.89 -8.08 3.46
C ARG A 288 30.04 -7.97 4.46
N GLN A 289 31.04 -7.11 4.18
CA GLN A 289 32.17 -6.90 5.07
C GLN A 289 31.74 -6.30 6.41
N ASP A 290 30.85 -5.32 6.41
CA ASP A 290 30.34 -4.69 7.63
C ASP A 290 29.55 -5.70 8.49
N VAL A 291 28.71 -6.55 7.88
CA VAL A 291 28.00 -7.63 8.59
C VAL A 291 28.97 -8.66 9.18
N MET A 292 29.89 -9.19 8.36
CA MET A 292 30.83 -10.21 8.82
C MET A 292 31.76 -9.71 9.93
N SER A 293 32.07 -8.41 9.94
CA SER A 293 32.90 -7.78 10.96
C SER A 293 32.13 -7.23 12.16
N GLY A 294 30.80 -7.35 12.19
CA GLY A 294 29.97 -6.83 13.27
C GLY A 294 29.92 -5.31 13.35
N ARG A 295 30.09 -4.62 12.21
CA ARG A 295 30.13 -3.15 12.07
C ARG A 295 29.01 -2.60 11.19
N LEU A 296 27.94 -3.36 10.96
CA LEU A 296 26.77 -2.86 10.25
C LEU A 296 26.25 -1.58 10.94
N PRO A 297 26.00 -0.46 10.22
CA PRO A 297 25.44 0.74 10.83
C PRO A 297 24.06 0.50 11.44
N GLN A 298 23.61 1.40 12.31
CA GLN A 298 22.25 1.34 12.88
C GLN A 298 21.17 1.50 11.79
N VAL A 299 21.43 2.35 10.79
CA VAL A 299 20.54 2.52 9.63
C VAL A 299 21.32 2.35 8.34
N SER A 300 20.87 1.45 7.46
CA SER A 300 21.51 1.18 6.18
C SER A 300 20.51 1.29 5.05
N TRP A 301 20.70 2.22 4.12
CA TRP A 301 19.93 2.24 2.87
C TRP A 301 20.68 1.49 1.78
N ILE A 302 19.94 0.78 0.94
CA ILE A 302 20.47 0.09 -0.22
C ILE A 302 19.78 0.67 -1.45
N ILE A 303 20.60 1.15 -2.39
CA ILE A 303 20.14 1.59 -3.70
C ILE A 303 20.71 0.64 -4.73
N ALA A 304 19.81 -0.04 -5.44
CA ALA A 304 20.16 -1.03 -6.44
C ALA A 304 20.68 -0.35 -7.73
N PRO A 305 21.64 -0.97 -8.43
CA PRO A 305 21.93 -0.61 -9.81
C PRO A 305 20.73 -0.79 -10.73
N ALA A 306 20.71 -0.11 -11.89
CA ALA A 306 19.59 -0.14 -12.82
C ALA A 306 19.18 -1.57 -13.23
N ALA A 307 20.16 -2.47 -13.38
CA ALA A 307 19.89 -3.86 -13.77
C ALA A 307 19.15 -4.67 -12.68
N ASP A 308 19.21 -4.23 -11.43
CA ASP A 308 18.76 -4.92 -10.23
C ASP A 308 17.59 -4.20 -9.52
N SER A 309 17.15 -3.04 -10.05
CA SER A 309 16.18 -2.15 -9.40
C SER A 309 14.72 -2.63 -9.45
N GLU A 310 14.40 -3.59 -10.32
CA GLU A 310 13.06 -3.97 -10.78
C GLU A 310 12.35 -2.99 -11.72
N HIS A 311 12.92 -1.82 -12.03
CA HIS A 311 12.30 -0.89 -12.98
C HIS A 311 12.08 -1.59 -14.34
N PRO A 312 10.87 -1.49 -14.95
CA PRO A 312 10.59 -2.00 -16.28
C PRO A 312 11.55 -1.42 -17.33
N GLY A 313 12.25 -2.27 -18.06
CA GLY A 313 13.29 -1.81 -18.99
C GLY A 313 14.66 -2.34 -18.61
N PRO A 314 15.38 -1.71 -17.66
CA PRO A 314 16.69 -2.17 -17.24
C PRO A 314 16.63 -3.46 -16.40
N SER A 315 15.54 -3.69 -15.65
CA SER A 315 15.38 -4.80 -14.72
C SER A 315 14.08 -5.60 -14.92
N SER A 316 13.77 -6.50 -13.97
CA SER A 316 12.59 -7.37 -13.92
C SER A 316 12.38 -7.92 -12.49
N PRO A 317 11.18 -8.43 -12.15
CA PRO A 317 10.93 -9.11 -10.87
C PRO A 317 11.91 -10.25 -10.57
N ALA A 318 12.40 -10.94 -11.60
CA ALA A 318 13.35 -12.03 -11.42
C ALA A 318 14.75 -11.53 -11.00
N GLN A 319 15.19 -10.39 -11.54
CA GLN A 319 16.49 -9.79 -11.19
C GLN A 319 16.45 -9.16 -9.80
N GLY A 320 15.38 -8.43 -9.46
CA GLY A 320 15.26 -7.88 -8.12
C GLY A 320 15.07 -8.95 -7.05
N ALA A 321 14.37 -10.06 -7.33
CA ALA A 321 14.39 -11.24 -6.45
C ALA A 321 15.81 -11.73 -6.16
N PHE A 322 16.67 -11.78 -7.19
CA PHE A 322 18.05 -12.19 -7.02
C PHE A 322 18.89 -11.15 -6.24
N TYR A 323 18.68 -9.86 -6.49
CA TYR A 323 19.34 -8.80 -5.76
C TYR A 323 18.94 -8.80 -4.28
N LEU A 324 17.65 -8.91 -3.98
CA LEU A 324 17.12 -9.07 -2.62
C LEU A 324 17.69 -10.33 -1.94
N ALA A 325 17.80 -11.45 -2.65
CA ALA A 325 18.46 -12.63 -2.12
C ALA A 325 19.95 -12.38 -1.80
N ARG A 326 20.68 -11.58 -2.58
CA ARG A 326 22.07 -11.20 -2.26
C ARG A 326 22.17 -10.30 -1.03
N VAL A 327 21.22 -9.38 -0.86
CA VAL A 327 21.12 -8.55 0.35
C VAL A 327 20.85 -9.44 1.56
N LEU A 328 19.84 -10.31 1.48
CA LEU A 328 19.47 -11.22 2.57
C LEU A 328 20.59 -12.22 2.88
N ASP A 329 21.31 -12.71 1.85
CA ASP A 329 22.50 -13.54 2.03
C ASP A 329 23.54 -12.78 2.87
N ALA A 330 23.93 -11.57 2.43
CA ALA A 330 24.93 -10.76 3.13
C ALA A 330 24.57 -10.52 4.60
N LEU A 331 23.31 -10.17 4.89
CA LEU A 331 22.84 -9.89 6.25
C LEU A 331 22.84 -11.13 7.16
N THR A 332 22.64 -12.32 6.60
CA THR A 332 22.50 -13.58 7.36
C THR A 332 23.81 -14.35 7.55
N LEU A 333 24.93 -13.88 6.99
CA LEU A 333 26.25 -14.52 7.16
C LEU A 333 26.78 -14.44 8.59
N ASN A 334 26.34 -13.45 9.35
CA ASN A 334 26.63 -13.33 10.77
C ASN A 334 25.33 -13.40 11.56
N SER A 335 25.05 -14.56 12.14
CA SER A 335 23.80 -14.80 12.87
C SER A 335 23.58 -13.83 14.03
N LYS A 336 24.64 -13.35 14.68
CA LYS A 336 24.55 -12.36 15.77
C LYS A 336 24.13 -10.98 15.30
N VAL A 337 24.43 -10.63 14.04
CA VAL A 337 23.96 -9.39 13.43
C VAL A 337 22.51 -9.58 12.98
N TRP A 338 22.21 -10.64 12.22
CA TRP A 338 20.85 -10.89 11.72
C TRP A 338 19.79 -11.04 12.81
N ALA A 339 20.13 -11.68 13.94
CA ALA A 339 19.26 -11.79 15.12
C ALA A 339 18.78 -10.42 15.65
N LYS A 340 19.41 -9.32 15.21
CA LYS A 340 19.13 -7.94 15.61
C LYS A 340 18.73 -7.03 14.47
N THR A 341 18.45 -7.58 13.29
CA THR A 341 18.22 -6.81 12.07
C THR A 341 16.75 -6.84 11.65
N ALA A 342 16.24 -5.67 11.25
CA ALA A 342 15.02 -5.54 10.47
C ALA A 342 15.38 -5.14 9.04
N LEU A 343 15.07 -6.00 8.06
CA LEU A 343 15.14 -5.65 6.64
C LEU A 343 13.75 -5.25 6.15
N LEU A 344 13.62 -3.99 5.73
CA LEU A 344 12.40 -3.41 5.16
C LEU A 344 12.58 -3.33 3.65
N VAL A 345 11.69 -3.98 2.90
CA VAL A 345 11.73 -3.98 1.43
C VAL A 345 10.42 -3.43 0.91
N MET A 346 10.46 -2.30 0.22
CA MET A 346 9.31 -1.64 -0.38
C MET A 346 9.57 -1.26 -1.82
N PHE A 347 8.55 -0.71 -2.49
CA PHE A 347 8.68 -0.08 -3.80
C PHE A 347 8.38 1.42 -3.68
N ASP A 348 8.96 2.22 -4.56
CA ASP A 348 8.77 3.66 -4.63
C ASP A 348 7.36 4.04 -5.12
N GLU A 349 6.93 3.47 -6.24
CA GLU A 349 5.61 3.65 -6.84
C GLU A 349 5.21 2.41 -7.66
N ASN A 350 4.15 2.51 -8.45
CA ASN A 350 3.46 1.36 -9.02
C ASN A 350 3.72 1.12 -10.52
N ASP A 351 4.61 1.86 -11.17
CA ASP A 351 4.84 2.03 -12.62
C ASP A 351 3.64 2.58 -13.40
N GLY A 352 2.47 2.65 -12.77
CA GLY A 352 1.17 2.68 -13.43
C GLY A 352 0.45 1.33 -13.45
N PHE A 353 1.00 0.23 -12.94
CA PHE A 353 0.28 -1.04 -12.76
C PHE A 353 -0.92 -0.89 -11.83
N PHE A 354 -2.01 -1.55 -12.19
CA PHE A 354 -3.30 -1.39 -11.53
C PHE A 354 -3.27 -1.88 -10.08
N ASP A 355 -3.98 -1.16 -9.21
CA ASP A 355 -4.36 -1.61 -7.87
C ASP A 355 -5.81 -1.18 -7.61
N HIS A 356 -6.63 -2.08 -7.08
CA HIS A 356 -8.07 -1.85 -6.94
C HIS A 356 -8.44 -1.03 -5.70
N ALA A 357 -7.57 -0.98 -4.69
CA ALA A 357 -7.92 -0.39 -3.41
C ALA A 357 -7.82 1.14 -3.50
N PRO A 358 -8.88 1.88 -3.10
CA PRO A 358 -8.81 3.33 -3.09
C PRO A 358 -7.78 3.79 -2.06
N PRO A 359 -6.80 4.61 -2.46
CA PRO A 359 -5.78 5.05 -1.52
C PRO A 359 -6.35 6.09 -0.54
N PRO A 360 -5.97 6.02 0.75
CA PRO A 360 -6.30 7.06 1.72
C PRO A 360 -5.81 8.42 1.23
N ALA A 361 -6.66 9.44 1.25
CA ALA A 361 -6.32 10.80 0.83
C ALA A 361 -7.11 11.81 1.67
N PRO A 362 -6.65 13.07 1.81
CA PRO A 362 -7.42 14.11 2.49
C PRO A 362 -8.77 14.34 1.75
N PRO A 363 -9.71 15.08 2.38
CA PRO A 363 -11.04 15.32 1.81
C PRO A 363 -11.02 15.69 0.32
N SER A 364 -11.93 15.09 -0.45
CA SER A 364 -12.08 15.41 -1.88
C SER A 364 -12.51 16.86 -2.05
N ARG A 365 -12.35 17.40 -3.27
CA ARG A 365 -12.86 18.72 -3.63
C ARG A 365 -13.76 18.61 -4.85
N ASP A 366 -14.83 19.39 -4.89
CA ASP A 366 -15.64 19.54 -6.10
C ASP A 366 -14.96 20.47 -7.11
N ALA A 367 -15.56 20.63 -8.30
CA ALA A 367 -15.01 21.48 -9.36
C ALA A 367 -14.92 22.98 -8.96
N ALA A 368 -15.62 23.42 -7.92
CA ALA A 368 -15.53 24.77 -7.37
C ALA A 368 -14.51 24.87 -6.21
N GLY A 369 -13.79 23.78 -5.91
CA GLY A 369 -12.82 23.70 -4.83
C GLY A 369 -13.42 23.49 -3.43
N ARG A 370 -14.75 23.31 -3.32
CA ARG A 370 -15.42 23.06 -2.04
C ARG A 370 -15.10 21.65 -1.56
N GLU A 371 -14.88 21.52 -0.27
CA GLU A 371 -14.58 20.24 0.36
C GLU A 371 -15.79 19.28 0.27
N LEU A 372 -15.51 18.02 -0.04
CA LEU A 372 -16.43 16.91 -0.10
C LEU A 372 -16.02 15.87 0.96
N GLY A 373 -16.66 15.95 2.12
CA GLY A 373 -16.34 15.17 3.31
C GLY A 373 -15.83 16.07 4.44
N GLY A 374 -14.78 15.65 5.15
CA GLY A 374 -14.26 16.42 6.29
C GLY A 374 -13.00 15.84 6.92
N SER A 375 -12.25 16.66 7.65
CA SER A 375 -11.09 16.20 8.42
C SER A 375 -11.12 16.72 9.85
N THR A 376 -10.87 15.85 10.83
CA THR A 376 -10.57 16.26 12.22
C THR A 376 -9.07 16.45 12.46
N VAL A 377 -8.25 16.30 11.42
CA VAL A 377 -6.78 16.40 11.45
C VAL A 377 -6.35 17.48 10.47
N ASP A 378 -5.32 18.25 10.80
CA ASP A 378 -4.77 19.26 9.90
C ASP A 378 -4.22 18.63 8.61
N THR A 379 -4.72 19.09 7.46
CA THR A 379 -4.36 18.63 6.11
C THR A 379 -3.41 19.60 5.39
N THR A 380 -2.80 20.55 6.11
CA THR A 380 -1.85 21.50 5.53
C THR A 380 -0.70 20.76 4.86
N GLY A 381 -0.39 21.14 3.61
CA GLY A 381 0.66 20.52 2.80
C GLY A 381 0.24 19.26 2.04
N GLU A 382 -0.99 18.77 2.18
CA GLU A 382 -1.45 17.55 1.48
C GLU A 382 -2.13 17.82 0.12
N TYR A 383 -2.29 19.10 -0.28
CA TYR A 383 -2.87 19.51 -1.55
C TYR A 383 -1.87 20.28 -2.41
N HIS A 384 -1.90 20.06 -3.72
CA HIS A 384 -1.11 20.82 -4.69
C HIS A 384 -1.67 22.22 -4.89
N LEU A 385 -1.22 23.17 -4.07
CA LEU A 385 -1.70 24.55 -4.06
C LEU A 385 -0.64 25.56 -4.52
N VAL A 386 0.62 25.12 -4.62
CA VAL A 386 1.76 25.95 -4.99
C VAL A 386 2.38 25.37 -6.25
N ARG A 387 2.59 26.23 -7.25
CA ARG A 387 3.34 25.89 -8.46
C ARG A 387 4.83 26.02 -8.19
N ASN A 388 5.61 25.07 -8.70
CA ASN A 388 7.06 25.12 -8.62
C ASN A 388 7.66 25.20 -10.04
N PRO A 389 8.47 26.23 -10.36
CA PRO A 389 9.09 26.36 -11.68
C PRO A 389 9.90 25.13 -12.13
N THR A 390 10.51 24.38 -11.21
CA THR A 390 11.24 23.14 -11.57
C THR A 390 10.31 22.02 -12.03
N GLU A 391 9.03 22.12 -11.72
CA GLU A 391 7.99 21.12 -12.02
C GLU A 391 7.17 21.47 -13.26
N ALA A 392 7.50 22.55 -13.98
CA ALA A 392 6.68 23.11 -15.06
C ALA A 392 6.24 22.10 -16.14
N LYS A 393 6.96 20.99 -16.32
CA LYS A 393 6.61 19.92 -17.26
C LYS A 393 5.47 19.01 -16.77
N ALA A 394 5.30 18.87 -15.46
CA ALA A 394 4.26 18.06 -14.83
C ALA A 394 3.02 18.88 -14.43
N GLU A 395 3.15 20.21 -14.41
CA GLU A 395 2.12 21.16 -14.02
C GLU A 395 0.93 21.19 -15.00
N ARG A 396 -0.29 21.16 -14.45
CA ARG A 396 -1.56 21.25 -15.18
C ARG A 396 -2.56 22.09 -14.40
N ASP A 397 -3.27 23.00 -15.08
CA ASP A 397 -4.26 23.88 -14.44
C ASP A 397 -5.39 23.08 -13.76
N ASP A 398 -5.86 22.01 -14.39
CA ASP A 398 -6.97 21.18 -13.90
C ASP A 398 -6.56 20.22 -12.75
N LEU A 399 -5.26 20.14 -12.46
CA LEU A 399 -4.72 19.35 -11.35
C LEU A 399 -4.34 20.19 -10.12
N MET A 400 -4.49 21.51 -10.20
CA MET A 400 -4.34 22.37 -9.02
C MET A 400 -5.45 22.06 -8.00
N GLY A 401 -5.10 22.02 -6.71
CA GLY A 401 -6.01 21.65 -5.62
C GLY A 401 -6.22 20.15 -5.46
N ARG A 402 -5.62 19.30 -6.31
CA ARG A 402 -5.62 17.85 -6.12
C ARG A 402 -4.75 17.45 -4.93
N PRO A 403 -5.15 16.45 -4.14
CA PRO A 403 -4.27 15.86 -3.13
C PRO A 403 -3.01 15.26 -3.74
N TYR A 404 -1.90 15.35 -3.02
CA TYR A 404 -0.66 14.67 -3.42
C TYR A 404 -0.78 13.16 -3.33
N GLY A 405 -1.38 12.66 -2.24
CA GLY A 405 -1.49 11.23 -2.00
C GLY A 405 -2.44 10.88 -0.86
N LEU A 406 -2.40 9.65 -0.36
CA LEU A 406 -1.49 8.57 -0.76
C LEU A 406 -1.74 8.09 -2.21
N GLY A 407 -0.76 7.41 -2.78
CA GLY A 407 -0.88 6.74 -4.08
C GLY A 407 -1.31 5.28 -3.96
N PRO A 408 -1.32 4.52 -5.07
CA PRO A 408 -1.68 3.10 -5.08
C PRO A 408 -0.87 2.28 -4.09
N ARG A 409 -1.42 1.13 -3.69
CA ARG A 409 -0.66 0.20 -2.85
C ARG A 409 0.54 -0.33 -3.61
N VAL A 410 1.65 -0.44 -2.90
CA VAL A 410 2.89 -1.04 -3.38
C VAL A 410 3.33 -2.13 -2.41
N PRO A 411 4.04 -3.19 -2.86
CA PRO A 411 4.48 -4.24 -1.95
C PRO A 411 5.38 -3.71 -0.84
N MET A 412 5.19 -4.25 0.37
CA MET A 412 6.09 -4.04 1.51
C MET A 412 6.29 -5.34 2.28
N TYR A 413 7.53 -5.84 2.26
CA TYR A 413 7.98 -6.97 3.06
C TYR A 413 8.70 -6.47 4.29
N VAL A 414 8.31 -7.00 5.46
CA VAL A 414 9.04 -6.80 6.70
C VAL A 414 9.75 -8.11 7.01
N ILE A 415 11.04 -8.20 6.70
CA ILE A 415 11.86 -9.42 6.78
C ILE A 415 12.77 -9.32 7.99
N SER A 416 12.48 -10.12 9.01
CA SER A 416 13.20 -10.06 10.28
C SER A 416 12.90 -11.30 11.13
N PRO A 417 13.78 -11.68 12.07
CA PRO A 417 13.41 -12.66 13.08
C PRO A 417 12.09 -12.33 13.77
N TRP A 418 11.77 -11.06 14.06
CA TRP A 418 10.52 -10.67 14.75
C TRP A 418 9.26 -10.68 13.87
N SER A 419 9.38 -10.87 12.55
CA SER A 419 8.24 -10.79 11.62
C SER A 419 7.87 -12.14 10.99
N ARG A 420 8.52 -13.23 11.41
CA ARG A 420 8.24 -14.62 10.95
C ARG A 420 6.81 -15.08 11.21
N GLY A 421 6.34 -16.03 10.40
CA GLY A 421 5.05 -16.71 10.53
C GLY A 421 4.04 -16.40 9.42
N GLY A 422 4.48 -15.75 8.33
CA GLY A 422 3.63 -15.47 7.17
C GLY A 422 2.42 -14.63 7.51
N TRP A 423 2.62 -13.50 8.20
CA TRP A 423 1.55 -12.62 8.65
C TRP A 423 1.14 -11.62 7.56
N VAL A 424 -0.10 -11.16 7.57
CA VAL A 424 -0.51 -9.93 6.88
C VAL A 424 -0.69 -8.79 7.89
N ASN A 425 -0.31 -7.58 7.50
CA ASN A 425 -0.66 -6.36 8.22
C ASN A 425 -1.46 -5.41 7.32
N SER A 426 -2.66 -5.05 7.77
CA SER A 426 -3.63 -4.21 7.06
C SER A 426 -3.80 -2.83 7.71
N GLU A 427 -2.84 -2.41 8.53
CA GLU A 427 -2.68 -1.01 8.93
C GLU A 427 -2.18 -0.21 7.74
N VAL A 428 -2.73 0.98 7.56
CA VAL A 428 -2.32 1.92 6.50
C VAL A 428 -0.89 2.38 6.78
N PHE A 429 -0.02 2.25 5.79
CA PHE A 429 1.35 2.74 5.84
C PHE A 429 1.70 3.49 4.54
N ASP A 430 2.69 4.36 4.62
CA ASP A 430 3.36 4.95 3.46
C ASP A 430 4.89 4.98 3.69
N HIS A 431 5.65 5.68 2.84
CA HIS A 431 7.11 5.76 3.00
C HIS A 431 7.55 6.50 4.26
N THR A 432 6.71 7.40 4.80
CA THR A 432 6.98 8.07 6.07
C THR A 432 6.90 7.10 7.26
N SER A 433 6.17 5.98 7.12
CA SER A 433 6.11 4.92 8.14
C SER A 433 7.48 4.30 8.41
N VAL A 434 8.40 4.27 7.44
CA VAL A 434 9.78 3.82 7.64
C VAL A 434 10.54 4.78 8.54
N ILE A 435 10.42 6.08 8.30
CA ILE A 435 11.02 7.09 9.18
C ILE A 435 10.45 6.94 10.59
N ARG A 436 9.13 6.80 10.73
CA ARG A 436 8.47 6.63 12.05
C ARG A 436 8.93 5.39 12.80
N PHE A 437 9.20 4.27 12.12
CA PHE A 437 9.83 3.12 12.74
C PHE A 437 11.20 3.47 13.32
N LEU A 438 12.00 4.25 12.58
CA LEU A 438 13.29 4.76 13.04
C LEU A 438 13.15 5.78 14.19
N GLU A 439 12.11 6.63 14.20
CA GLU A 439 11.80 7.52 15.32
C GLU A 439 11.54 6.70 16.58
N THR A 440 10.63 5.72 16.49
CA THR A 440 10.26 4.85 17.62
C THR A 440 11.47 4.05 18.12
N ARG A 441 12.36 3.64 17.20
CA ARG A 441 13.56 2.91 17.56
C ARG A 441 14.66 3.78 18.18
N PHE A 442 15.02 4.89 17.55
CA PHE A 442 16.25 5.64 17.85
C PHE A 442 15.99 7.00 18.53
N GLY A 443 14.73 7.43 18.67
CA GLY A 443 14.36 8.67 19.36
C GLY A 443 14.66 9.95 18.57
N VAL A 444 14.83 9.85 17.26
CA VAL A 444 15.11 11.00 16.36
C VAL A 444 13.83 11.38 15.64
N ALA A 445 13.24 12.54 15.92
CA ALA A 445 11.98 12.97 15.31
C ALA A 445 12.17 13.63 13.93
N GLU A 446 11.22 13.40 13.02
CA GLU A 446 11.12 13.97 11.69
C GLU A 446 9.96 14.98 11.59
N PRO A 447 10.16 16.26 11.94
CA PRO A 447 9.11 17.26 11.94
C PRO A 447 8.51 17.57 10.56
N ASN A 448 9.13 17.13 9.46
CA ASN A 448 8.60 17.35 8.12
C ASN A 448 7.36 16.50 7.81
N ILE A 449 7.14 15.37 8.51
CA ILE A 449 5.95 14.52 8.30
C ILE A 449 4.71 15.31 8.77
N SER A 450 3.77 15.52 7.87
CA SER A 450 2.56 16.31 8.14
C SER A 450 1.72 15.72 9.28
N PRO A 451 0.91 16.55 9.97
CA PRO A 451 -0.03 16.06 10.98
C PRO A 451 -0.98 14.99 10.43
N TRP A 452 -1.45 15.16 9.18
CA TRP A 452 -2.31 14.21 8.50
C TRP A 452 -1.65 12.83 8.35
N ARG A 453 -0.42 12.77 7.80
CA ARG A 453 0.30 11.50 7.61
C ARG A 453 0.64 10.83 8.93
N ARG A 454 1.05 11.60 9.95
CA ARG A 454 1.28 11.08 11.31
C ARG A 454 0.02 10.48 11.93
N SER A 455 -1.16 11.01 11.60
CA SER A 455 -2.41 10.48 12.11
C SER A 455 -2.88 9.23 11.36
N VAL A 456 -2.72 9.19 10.02
CA VAL A 456 -3.34 8.16 9.16
C VAL A 456 -2.43 6.97 8.93
N CYS A 457 -1.13 7.19 8.73
CA CYS A 457 -0.18 6.11 8.49
C CYS A 457 0.35 5.58 9.83
N GLY A 458 0.63 4.28 9.94
CA GLY A 458 1.27 3.69 11.11
C GLY A 458 2.79 3.88 11.13
N ASP A 459 3.46 3.32 12.15
CA ASP A 459 4.93 3.42 12.35
C ASP A 459 5.67 2.09 12.10
N LEU A 460 5.00 1.13 11.44
CA LEU A 460 5.45 -0.24 11.16
C LEU A 460 5.71 -1.13 12.38
N THR A 461 5.57 -0.65 13.63
CA THR A 461 5.83 -1.49 14.80
C THR A 461 4.87 -2.68 14.90
N SER A 462 3.63 -2.50 14.46
CA SER A 462 2.60 -3.55 14.40
C SER A 462 2.94 -4.70 13.44
N CYS A 463 3.91 -4.53 12.54
CA CYS A 463 4.39 -5.59 11.64
C CYS A 463 5.22 -6.66 12.37
N PHE A 464 5.69 -6.39 13.58
CA PHE A 464 6.58 -7.25 14.34
C PHE A 464 5.89 -7.85 15.55
N ASN A 465 6.36 -9.02 15.98
CA ASN A 465 6.09 -9.56 17.31
C ASN A 465 7.39 -9.50 18.12
N PHE A 466 7.59 -8.41 18.85
CA PHE A 466 8.76 -8.25 19.72
C PHE A 466 8.64 -9.04 21.04
N ALA A 467 7.42 -9.28 21.51
CA ALA A 467 7.19 -9.86 22.84
C ALA A 467 7.47 -11.36 22.90
N THR A 468 7.02 -12.12 21.90
CA THR A 468 7.23 -13.58 21.83
C THR A 468 7.47 -14.01 20.38
N PRO A 469 8.57 -13.55 19.73
CA PRO A 469 8.86 -13.91 18.36
C PRO A 469 9.05 -15.43 18.22
N ASN A 470 9.01 -15.93 16.99
CA ASN A 470 9.57 -17.25 16.65
C ASN A 470 8.82 -18.47 17.23
N ALA A 471 7.57 -18.27 17.68
CA ALA A 471 6.70 -19.36 18.10
C ALA A 471 6.22 -20.25 16.93
N ASP A 472 6.22 -19.71 15.71
CA ASP A 472 5.84 -20.44 14.50
C ASP A 472 7.05 -21.11 13.87
N PRO A 473 6.92 -22.38 13.41
CA PRO A 473 7.97 -22.98 12.61
C PRO A 473 8.11 -22.23 11.28
N PRO A 474 9.32 -22.21 10.69
CA PRO A 474 9.52 -21.71 9.33
C PRO A 474 8.54 -22.34 8.33
N ALA A 475 8.15 -21.60 7.30
CA ALA A 475 7.28 -22.08 6.25
C ALA A 475 7.91 -23.25 5.47
N SER A 476 7.07 -24.06 4.82
CA SER A 476 7.50 -25.24 4.08
C SER A 476 8.51 -24.92 2.98
N MET A 477 9.39 -25.89 2.66
CA MET A 477 10.39 -25.74 1.60
C MET A 477 9.77 -25.31 0.26
N GLN A 478 10.38 -24.31 -0.36
CA GLN A 478 10.01 -23.80 -1.68
C GLN A 478 10.16 -24.88 -2.76
N ASP A 479 9.28 -24.86 -3.76
CA ASP A 479 9.43 -25.74 -4.92
C ASP A 479 10.65 -25.34 -5.76
N MET A 480 11.64 -26.24 -5.76
CA MET A 480 12.91 -26.06 -6.48
C MET A 480 12.72 -25.92 -7.99
N GLN A 481 11.67 -26.47 -8.58
CA GLN A 481 11.40 -26.32 -10.02
C GLN A 481 10.96 -24.89 -10.34
N THR A 482 10.05 -24.32 -9.56
CA THR A 482 9.57 -22.94 -9.74
C THR A 482 10.70 -21.93 -9.49
N LEU A 483 11.55 -22.15 -8.48
CA LEU A 483 12.75 -21.32 -8.27
C LEU A 483 13.74 -21.42 -9.44
N ALA A 484 13.91 -22.61 -10.02
CA ALA A 484 14.77 -22.78 -11.17
C ALA A 484 14.24 -22.06 -12.41
N ARG A 485 12.92 -21.96 -12.56
CA ARG A 485 12.29 -21.14 -13.58
C ARG A 485 12.62 -19.65 -13.38
N ALA A 486 12.41 -19.12 -12.17
CA ALA A 486 12.73 -17.73 -11.84
C ALA A 486 14.22 -17.40 -12.07
N ALA A 487 15.13 -18.28 -11.67
CA ALA A 487 16.56 -18.11 -11.89
C ALA A 487 16.94 -18.02 -13.39
N ARG A 488 16.29 -18.82 -14.24
CA ARG A 488 16.49 -18.75 -15.70
C ARG A 488 15.98 -17.42 -16.28
N PHE A 489 14.88 -16.90 -15.75
CA PHE A 489 14.33 -15.61 -16.18
C PHE A 489 15.29 -14.46 -15.85
N ALA A 490 15.87 -14.45 -14.65
CA ALA A 490 16.87 -13.46 -14.25
C ALA A 490 18.13 -13.47 -15.15
N ALA A 491 18.47 -14.62 -15.74
CA ALA A 491 19.64 -14.80 -16.58
C ALA A 491 19.46 -14.32 -18.04
N ARG A 492 18.24 -13.99 -18.48
CA ARG A 492 17.90 -13.77 -19.89
C ARG A 492 17.92 -12.28 -20.28
N LYS A 493 18.39 -11.98 -21.50
CA LYS A 493 18.53 -10.64 -22.11
C LYS A 493 17.17 -9.94 -22.35
N LYS A 494 17.17 -8.69 -22.81
CA LYS A 494 17.25 -7.37 -22.14
C LYS A 494 16.11 -6.46 -22.68
N GLN A 495 15.12 -7.06 -23.35
CA GLN A 495 14.04 -6.34 -24.04
C GLN A 495 12.76 -6.51 -23.24
N THR A 496 12.02 -5.41 -23.10
CA THR A 496 10.67 -5.42 -22.56
C THR A 496 9.70 -5.99 -23.58
N THR A 497 8.61 -6.57 -23.09
CA THR A 497 7.51 -7.05 -23.90
C THR A 497 6.24 -6.31 -23.52
N THR A 498 5.48 -5.84 -24.50
CA THR A 498 4.12 -5.34 -24.29
C THR A 498 3.16 -6.52 -24.44
N PRO A 499 2.48 -6.97 -23.35
CA PRO A 499 1.47 -8.00 -23.46
C PRO A 499 0.35 -7.58 -24.43
N PRO A 500 -0.20 -8.51 -25.23
CA PRO A 500 -1.36 -8.20 -26.05
C PRO A 500 -2.55 -7.82 -25.16
N THR A 501 -3.34 -6.83 -25.60
CA THR A 501 -4.56 -6.44 -24.89
C THR A 501 -5.60 -7.57 -25.01
N PRO A 502 -6.16 -8.09 -23.90
CA PRO A 502 -7.19 -9.12 -23.97
C PRO A 502 -8.45 -8.61 -24.69
N THR A 503 -9.03 -9.45 -25.56
CA THR A 503 -10.30 -9.17 -26.24
C THR A 503 -11.52 -9.77 -25.52
N THR A 504 -11.29 -10.65 -24.54
CA THR A 504 -12.34 -11.25 -23.71
C THR A 504 -12.12 -10.84 -22.26
N VAL A 505 -13.20 -10.35 -21.63
CA VAL A 505 -13.20 -10.06 -20.19
C VAL A 505 -13.25 -11.38 -19.40
N ARG A 506 -12.32 -11.53 -18.46
CA ARG A 506 -12.33 -12.60 -17.46
C ARG A 506 -12.06 -11.99 -16.10
N ALA A 507 -12.81 -12.40 -15.09
CA ALA A 507 -12.55 -11.97 -13.72
C ALA A 507 -11.17 -12.53 -13.28
N PRO A 508 -10.28 -11.70 -12.73
CA PRO A 508 -9.06 -12.20 -12.11
C PRO A 508 -9.41 -13.10 -10.92
N PHE A 509 -8.54 -14.07 -10.64
CA PHE A 509 -8.73 -15.07 -9.60
C PHE A 509 -7.74 -14.83 -8.45
N GLN A 510 -8.23 -14.93 -7.21
CA GLN A 510 -7.42 -14.98 -5.99
C GLN A 510 -7.50 -16.36 -5.35
N GLU A 511 -6.37 -16.91 -4.91
CA GLU A 511 -6.31 -18.13 -4.12
C GLU A 511 -7.14 -17.99 -2.83
N SER A 512 -8.01 -18.95 -2.54
CA SER A 512 -8.85 -18.93 -1.35
C SER A 512 -8.08 -19.40 -0.12
N GLY A 513 -8.22 -18.71 1.01
CA GLY A 513 -7.60 -19.10 2.27
C GLY A 513 -7.34 -17.93 3.20
N MET A 514 -7.29 -18.21 4.50
CA MET A 514 -6.99 -17.22 5.54
C MET A 514 -5.50 -17.17 5.85
N ARG A 515 -5.03 -15.98 6.24
CA ARG A 515 -3.70 -15.76 6.79
C ARG A 515 -3.80 -15.23 8.21
N LYS A 516 -2.78 -15.49 9.03
CA LYS A 516 -2.61 -14.78 10.30
C LYS A 516 -2.49 -13.28 10.04
N SER A 517 -3.22 -12.47 10.80
CA SER A 517 -3.28 -11.02 10.63
C SER A 517 -2.85 -10.30 11.90
N ARG A 518 -2.03 -9.27 11.74
CA ARG A 518 -1.51 -8.47 12.86
C ARG A 518 -2.64 -7.72 13.58
N ALA A 519 -2.34 -7.33 14.81
CA ALA A 519 -3.24 -6.51 15.62
C ALA A 519 -3.33 -5.13 14.97
N LEU A 520 -4.54 -4.58 14.87
CA LEU A 520 -4.75 -3.28 14.24
C LEU A 520 -5.32 -2.28 15.25
N PRO A 521 -5.03 -0.97 15.08
CA PRO A 521 -5.40 0.08 16.03
C PRO A 521 -6.81 0.67 15.79
N TYR A 522 -7.54 0.17 14.79
CA TYR A 522 -8.80 0.75 14.36
C TYR A 522 -9.96 0.36 15.26
N ARG A 523 -10.88 1.30 15.51
CA ARG A 523 -12.25 1.03 15.94
C ARG A 523 -13.12 2.11 15.32
N LEU A 524 -13.98 1.71 14.39
CA LEU A 524 -14.74 2.63 13.55
C LEU A 524 -16.23 2.34 13.71
N GLU A 525 -16.99 3.41 13.87
CA GLU A 525 -18.43 3.39 14.03
C GLU A 525 -19.04 4.38 13.04
N VAL A 526 -20.03 3.93 12.28
CA VAL A 526 -20.75 4.80 11.35
C VAL A 526 -22.22 4.50 11.49
N ASP A 527 -22.99 5.56 11.67
CA ASP A 527 -24.44 5.52 11.82
C ASP A 527 -25.07 6.34 10.71
N ALA A 528 -26.14 5.81 10.10
CA ALA A 528 -26.96 6.56 9.18
C ALA A 528 -28.25 6.99 9.88
N ARG A 529 -28.60 8.28 9.76
CA ARG A 529 -29.83 8.86 10.28
C ARG A 529 -30.59 9.58 9.18
N ILE A 530 -31.91 9.56 9.27
CA ILE A 530 -32.78 10.28 8.33
C ILE A 530 -33.50 11.39 9.08
N SER A 531 -33.34 12.62 8.62
CA SER A 531 -33.99 13.81 9.18
C SER A 531 -34.31 14.80 8.08
N ASP A 532 -35.47 15.45 8.14
CA ASP A 532 -35.88 16.50 7.19
C ASP A 532 -35.77 16.08 5.71
N GLY A 533 -36.04 14.80 5.42
CA GLY A 533 -35.98 14.26 4.06
C GLY A 533 -34.57 13.96 3.55
N ALA A 534 -33.53 14.12 4.38
CA ALA A 534 -32.13 13.91 4.01
C ALA A 534 -31.48 12.78 4.81
N ALA A 535 -30.56 12.06 4.17
CA ALA A 535 -29.70 11.11 4.85
C ALA A 535 -28.46 11.80 5.41
N SER A 536 -28.09 11.46 6.64
CA SER A 536 -26.86 11.90 7.28
C SER A 536 -26.04 10.69 7.74
N LEU A 537 -24.72 10.83 7.69
CA LEU A 537 -23.81 9.87 8.30
C LEU A 537 -23.10 10.54 9.49
N VAL A 538 -23.14 9.89 10.64
CA VAL A 538 -22.31 10.22 11.80
C VAL A 538 -21.16 9.22 11.83
N LEU A 539 -19.93 9.72 11.73
CA LEU A 539 -18.73 8.90 11.68
C LEU A 539 -17.90 9.14 12.94
N ASN A 540 -17.57 8.07 13.67
CA ASN A 540 -16.80 8.13 14.91
C ASN A 540 -15.59 7.18 14.83
N ASN A 541 -14.47 7.61 15.42
CA ASN A 541 -13.26 6.81 15.55
C ASN A 541 -12.82 6.69 17.02
N PRO A 542 -13.41 5.80 17.82
CA PRO A 542 -12.90 5.45 19.16
C PRO A 542 -11.59 4.65 19.14
N GLY A 543 -11.00 4.42 17.96
CA GLY A 543 -9.71 3.78 17.77
C GLY A 543 -8.52 4.68 18.18
N ALA A 544 -7.34 4.08 18.17
CA ALA A 544 -6.10 4.77 18.55
C ALA A 544 -5.33 5.36 17.36
N ALA A 545 -5.63 4.93 16.13
CA ALA A 545 -5.07 5.47 14.90
C ALA A 545 -6.12 6.27 14.14
N GLY A 546 -5.67 7.27 13.38
CA GLY A 546 -6.54 7.94 12.41
C GLY A 546 -6.94 7.00 11.28
N ALA A 547 -8.08 7.28 10.67
CA ALA A 547 -8.59 6.50 9.54
C ALA A 547 -9.18 7.42 8.47
N VAL A 548 -9.06 6.99 7.21
CA VAL A 548 -9.78 7.59 6.09
C VAL A 548 -10.96 6.71 5.72
N LEU A 549 -12.14 7.32 5.58
CA LEU A 549 -13.35 6.68 5.09
C LEU A 549 -13.74 7.29 3.74
N HIS A 550 -14.01 6.44 2.76
CA HIS A 550 -14.50 6.83 1.44
C HIS A 550 -15.99 6.53 1.36
N VAL A 551 -16.82 7.51 0.99
CA VAL A 551 -18.25 7.30 0.76
C VAL A 551 -18.58 7.62 -0.69
N TYR A 552 -18.94 6.58 -1.42
CA TYR A 552 -19.42 6.66 -2.79
C TYR A 552 -20.95 6.71 -2.78
N ASP A 553 -21.50 7.71 -3.43
CA ASP A 553 -22.94 7.78 -3.68
C ASP A 553 -23.24 7.04 -4.98
N ARG A 554 -23.82 5.84 -4.89
CA ARG A 554 -24.11 4.99 -6.05
C ARG A 554 -25.17 5.58 -6.97
N LEU A 555 -25.93 6.56 -6.51
CA LEU A 555 -26.87 7.32 -7.36
C LEU A 555 -26.15 8.43 -8.15
N ARG A 556 -24.91 8.77 -7.78
CA ARG A 556 -24.14 9.92 -8.30
C ARG A 556 -22.65 9.58 -8.44
N LEU A 557 -22.34 8.47 -9.11
CA LEU A 557 -20.95 8.00 -9.33
C LEU A 557 -20.14 8.91 -10.29
N ASP A 558 -20.79 9.90 -10.92
CA ASP A 558 -20.14 10.99 -11.63
C ASP A 558 -19.40 11.96 -10.68
N GLN A 559 -19.75 12.00 -9.39
CA GLN A 559 -19.10 12.85 -8.39
C GLN A 559 -17.91 12.17 -7.73
N PRO A 560 -16.92 12.94 -7.21
CA PRO A 560 -15.87 12.37 -6.38
C PRO A 560 -16.44 11.69 -5.15
N SER A 561 -15.77 10.65 -4.64
CA SER A 561 -16.11 10.10 -3.33
C SER A 561 -15.98 11.19 -2.26
N ARG A 562 -16.92 11.26 -1.31
CA ARG A 562 -16.69 12.08 -0.11
C ARG A 562 -15.65 11.35 0.75
N ARG A 563 -14.61 12.07 1.19
CA ARG A 563 -13.53 11.49 2.00
C ARG A 563 -13.49 12.12 3.38
N TYR A 564 -13.45 11.27 4.40
CA TYR A 564 -13.43 11.70 5.80
C TYR A 564 -12.14 11.24 6.46
N THR A 565 -11.37 12.17 7.01
CA THR A 565 -10.25 11.84 7.89
C THR A 565 -10.70 12.01 9.34
N LEU A 566 -10.74 10.89 10.07
CA LEU A 566 -11.03 10.86 11.49
C LEU A 566 -9.74 10.55 12.24
N GLY A 567 -9.19 11.53 12.95
CA GLY A 567 -8.12 11.29 13.93
C GLY A 567 -8.60 10.39 15.06
N ALA A 568 -7.69 9.96 15.93
CA ALA A 568 -8.05 9.19 17.12
C ALA A 568 -9.04 9.98 18.00
N GLY A 569 -10.16 9.36 18.37
CA GLY A 569 -11.26 10.01 19.09
C GLY A 569 -12.09 10.99 18.25
N GLY A 570 -11.82 11.12 16.95
CA GLY A 570 -12.49 12.05 16.06
C GLY A 570 -13.94 11.69 15.78
N ARG A 571 -14.77 12.73 15.56
CA ARG A 571 -16.16 12.62 15.11
C ARG A 571 -16.43 13.62 14.00
N LEU A 572 -17.11 13.18 12.95
CA LEU A 572 -17.65 14.02 11.89
C LEU A 572 -19.11 13.65 11.62
N GLU A 573 -19.83 14.58 11.02
CA GLU A 573 -21.20 14.38 10.56
C GLU A 573 -21.35 15.08 9.21
N ASP A 574 -21.99 14.42 8.25
CA ASP A 574 -22.23 14.98 6.94
C ASP A 574 -23.61 14.55 6.41
N VAL A 575 -24.18 15.39 5.55
CA VAL A 575 -25.56 15.29 5.07
C VAL A 575 -25.58 15.22 3.54
N TRP A 576 -26.41 14.33 3.02
CA TRP A 576 -26.66 14.18 1.59
C TRP A 576 -27.90 14.96 1.17
N PRO A 577 -28.01 15.33 -0.12
CA PRO A 577 -29.22 15.97 -0.65
C PRO A 577 -30.47 15.16 -0.31
N ALA A 578 -31.57 15.86 -0.04
CA ALA A 578 -32.85 15.23 0.25
C ALA A 578 -33.32 14.31 -0.89
N GLY A 579 -33.97 13.21 -0.52
CA GLY A 579 -34.43 12.16 -1.43
C GLY A 579 -33.69 10.83 -1.27
N ALA A 580 -33.80 9.98 -2.29
CA ALA A 580 -33.19 8.65 -2.32
C ALA A 580 -31.68 8.70 -2.05
N TYR A 581 -31.18 7.68 -1.37
CA TYR A 581 -29.76 7.52 -1.07
C TYR A 581 -29.31 6.08 -1.32
N ASP A 582 -28.07 5.92 -1.81
CA ASP A 582 -27.36 4.63 -1.88
C ASP A 582 -25.87 4.90 -1.60
N LEU A 583 -25.50 4.81 -0.32
CA LEU A 583 -24.19 5.20 0.21
C LEU A 583 -23.32 3.97 0.46
N TRP A 584 -22.27 3.83 -0.33
CA TRP A 584 -21.28 2.76 -0.27
C TRP A 584 -20.02 3.26 0.42
N LEU A 585 -19.79 2.81 1.65
CA LEU A 585 -18.69 3.26 2.49
C LEU A 585 -17.58 2.22 2.57
N LEU A 586 -16.34 2.67 2.41
CA LEU A 586 -15.11 1.89 2.54
C LEU A 586 -14.17 2.50 3.57
N GLY A 587 -13.56 1.67 4.41
CA GLY A 587 -12.50 2.04 5.36
C GLY A 587 -11.35 1.04 5.37
N PRO A 588 -10.38 1.21 6.29
CA PRO A 588 -9.23 0.32 6.42
C PRO A 588 -9.66 -1.10 6.83
N ASN A 589 -8.81 -2.09 6.52
CA ASN A 589 -9.03 -3.52 6.83
C ASN A 589 -10.44 -4.04 6.48
N SER A 590 -10.92 -3.71 5.27
CA SER A 590 -12.24 -4.12 4.78
C SER A 590 -13.43 -3.68 5.66
N PHE A 591 -13.27 -2.62 6.46
CA PHE A 591 -14.40 -1.97 7.12
C PHE A 591 -15.37 -1.44 6.06
N HIS A 592 -16.62 -1.91 6.10
CA HIS A 592 -17.60 -1.58 5.09
C HIS A 592 -18.97 -1.28 5.71
N ARG A 593 -19.63 -0.26 5.16
CA ARG A 593 -21.06 -0.01 5.39
C ARG A 593 -21.77 0.26 4.07
N HIS A 594 -23.02 -0.17 3.98
CA HIS A 594 -23.91 0.14 2.88
C HIS A 594 -25.26 0.60 3.43
N TYR A 595 -25.68 1.80 3.06
CA TYR A 595 -26.97 2.36 3.43
C TYR A 595 -27.71 2.77 2.15
N ALA A 596 -28.80 2.08 1.81
CA ALA A 596 -29.67 2.48 0.72
C ALA A 596 -31.13 2.57 1.18
N GLY A 597 -31.87 3.50 0.62
CA GLY A 597 -33.28 3.69 0.95
C GLY A 597 -33.84 5.03 0.51
N GLU A 598 -35.03 5.30 0.99
CA GLU A 598 -35.76 6.55 0.81
C GLU A 598 -35.96 7.25 2.16
N PRO A 599 -36.12 8.58 2.19
CA PRO A 599 -36.32 9.29 3.45
C PRO A 599 -37.61 8.90 4.20
N SER A 600 -38.60 8.38 3.48
CA SER A 600 -39.89 7.93 4.05
C SER A 600 -39.84 6.54 4.70
N ASP A 601 -38.74 5.80 4.58
CA ASP A 601 -38.67 4.40 5.02
C ASP A 601 -38.90 4.23 6.53
N GLY A 602 -38.43 5.20 7.34
CA GLY A 602 -38.62 5.20 8.79
C GLY A 602 -38.00 3.98 9.49
N LEU A 603 -36.85 3.51 9.01
CA LEU A 603 -36.10 2.39 9.59
C LEU A 603 -34.62 2.74 9.74
N GLU A 604 -34.12 2.56 10.96
CA GLU A 604 -32.74 2.81 11.34
C GLU A 604 -32.04 1.52 11.77
N TRP A 605 -30.73 1.49 11.57
CA TRP A 605 -29.90 0.33 11.88
C TRP A 605 -28.55 0.75 12.43
N LEU A 606 -28.23 0.22 13.61
CA LEU A 606 -26.99 0.45 14.33
C LEU A 606 -26.23 -0.86 14.52
N ILE A 607 -24.93 -0.86 14.21
CA ILE A 607 -24.03 -1.99 14.36
C ILE A 607 -22.79 -1.54 15.14
N VAL A 608 -22.61 -2.10 16.33
CA VAL A 608 -21.49 -1.77 17.23
C VAL A 608 -20.74 -3.06 17.59
N PRO A 609 -19.51 -3.25 17.07
CA PRO A 609 -18.65 -4.33 17.54
C PRO A 609 -18.31 -4.16 19.02
N ASN A 610 -18.40 -5.23 19.78
CA ASN A 610 -17.99 -5.23 21.18
C ASN A 610 -16.46 -5.04 21.27
N PRO A 611 -15.93 -4.24 22.23
CA PRO A 611 -14.49 -4.05 22.39
C PRO A 611 -13.68 -5.34 22.59
N SER A 612 -14.32 -6.42 23.05
CA SER A 612 -13.69 -7.74 23.15
C SER A 612 -13.37 -8.37 21.79
N GLY A 613 -13.98 -7.91 20.70
CA GLY A 613 -13.86 -8.47 19.35
C GLY A 613 -14.69 -9.73 19.09
N LYS A 614 -15.36 -10.27 20.11
CA LYS A 614 -16.06 -11.57 20.01
C LYS A 614 -17.52 -11.45 19.60
N THR A 615 -18.13 -10.29 19.82
CA THR A 615 -19.54 -10.09 19.54
C THR A 615 -19.77 -8.75 18.84
N VAL A 616 -20.91 -8.66 18.17
CA VAL A 616 -21.41 -7.45 17.55
C VAL A 616 -22.84 -7.24 18.02
N ALA A 617 -23.13 -6.04 18.52
CA ALA A 617 -24.47 -5.63 18.89
C ALA A 617 -25.15 -4.99 17.67
N MET A 618 -26.34 -5.48 17.36
CA MET A 618 -27.20 -4.92 16.32
C MET A 618 -28.44 -4.34 16.97
N THR A 619 -28.83 -3.12 16.59
CA THR A 619 -30.11 -2.52 16.97
C THR A 619 -30.86 -2.06 15.74
N LEU A 620 -32.12 -2.46 15.63
CA LEU A 620 -33.06 -1.92 14.64
C LEU A 620 -34.05 -1.00 15.36
N HIS A 621 -34.41 0.10 14.71
CA HIS A 621 -35.44 1.01 15.20
C HIS A 621 -36.42 1.37 14.08
N ASN A 622 -37.71 1.20 14.36
CA ASN A 622 -38.79 1.58 13.46
C ASN A 622 -39.35 2.94 13.88
N THR A 623 -38.99 3.99 13.14
CA THR A 623 -39.47 5.35 13.33
C THR A 623 -40.74 5.64 12.52
N SER A 624 -41.21 4.68 11.70
CA SER A 624 -42.43 4.81 10.91
C SER A 624 -43.70 4.55 11.73
N ALA A 625 -44.85 4.94 11.17
CA ALA A 625 -46.17 4.69 11.76
C ALA A 625 -46.72 3.28 11.50
N GLU A 626 -46.02 2.47 10.69
CA GLU A 626 -46.45 1.12 10.30
C GLU A 626 -45.54 0.07 10.92
N ALA A 627 -46.03 -1.15 11.07
CA ALA A 627 -45.18 -2.27 11.40
C ALA A 627 -44.23 -2.60 10.23
N ARG A 628 -43.01 -3.05 10.54
CA ARG A 628 -41.99 -3.37 9.55
C ARG A 628 -41.38 -4.73 9.82
N THR A 629 -41.13 -5.50 8.76
CA THR A 629 -40.51 -6.82 8.83
C THR A 629 -39.14 -6.79 8.17
N VAL A 630 -38.11 -6.92 8.98
CA VAL A 630 -36.71 -6.88 8.52
C VAL A 630 -36.14 -8.29 8.50
N THR A 631 -35.68 -8.73 7.34
CA THR A 631 -34.87 -9.95 7.18
C THR A 631 -33.40 -9.60 7.33
N ILE A 632 -32.69 -10.31 8.21
CA ILE A 632 -31.25 -10.23 8.42
C ILE A 632 -30.57 -11.48 7.87
N GLU A 633 -29.54 -11.28 7.06
CA GLU A 633 -28.78 -12.31 6.36
C GLU A 633 -27.29 -12.20 6.73
N PRO A 634 -26.77 -13.10 7.59
CA PRO A 634 -25.34 -13.23 7.84
C PRO A 634 -24.62 -13.88 6.66
N ALA A 635 -23.39 -13.45 6.39
CA ALA A 635 -22.56 -14.12 5.39
C ALA A 635 -22.20 -15.56 5.80
N GLY A 636 -21.96 -16.44 4.81
CA GLY A 636 -22.00 -17.91 4.99
C GLY A 636 -21.06 -18.51 6.05
N PHE A 637 -19.93 -17.87 6.37
CA PHE A 637 -18.98 -18.33 7.40
C PHE A 637 -19.49 -18.13 8.83
N LEU A 638 -20.45 -17.22 9.01
CA LEU A 638 -21.00 -16.84 10.31
C LEU A 638 -21.95 -17.93 10.88
N LYS A 639 -22.51 -18.81 10.03
CA LYS A 639 -23.39 -19.95 10.37
C LYS A 639 -24.49 -19.67 11.43
N PRO A 640 -25.34 -18.64 11.23
CA PRO A 640 -26.76 -18.91 11.36
C PRO A 640 -27.51 -18.72 10.05
N LYS A 641 -28.67 -19.39 9.95
CA LYS A 641 -29.65 -19.13 8.89
C LYS A 641 -30.13 -17.68 8.99
N PRO A 642 -30.54 -17.07 7.87
CA PRO A 642 -31.27 -15.80 7.90
C PRO A 642 -32.42 -15.83 8.91
N TRP A 643 -32.72 -14.68 9.52
CA TRP A 643 -33.84 -14.55 10.45
C TRP A 643 -34.61 -13.25 10.20
N THR A 644 -35.86 -13.22 10.66
CA THR A 644 -36.73 -12.06 10.53
C THR A 644 -36.96 -11.39 11.89
N VAL A 645 -37.17 -10.07 11.85
CA VAL A 645 -37.53 -9.24 13.00
C VAL A 645 -38.70 -8.36 12.59
N THR A 646 -39.88 -8.61 13.17
CA THR A 646 -41.03 -7.72 13.04
C THR A 646 -41.02 -6.69 14.17
N LEU A 647 -41.06 -5.41 13.80
CA LEU A 647 -41.06 -4.25 14.69
C LEU A 647 -42.41 -3.53 14.59
N ALA A 648 -43.07 -3.29 15.72
CA ALA A 648 -44.19 -2.36 15.79
C ALA A 648 -43.73 -0.91 15.50
N ALA A 649 -44.68 -0.02 15.20
CA ALA A 649 -44.40 1.41 15.07
C ALA A 649 -43.75 1.95 16.36
N GLY A 650 -42.62 2.65 16.23
CA GLY A 650 -41.83 3.16 17.36
C GLY A 650 -40.98 2.13 18.09
N GLU A 651 -41.04 0.83 17.72
CA GLU A 651 -40.30 -0.21 18.43
C GLU A 651 -38.78 -0.15 18.11
N SER A 652 -37.96 -0.44 19.11
CA SER A 652 -36.54 -0.79 18.93
C SER A 652 -36.31 -2.22 19.37
N ARG A 653 -35.55 -2.99 18.59
CA ARG A 653 -35.12 -4.34 19.00
C ARG A 653 -33.63 -4.53 18.78
N GLY A 654 -32.94 -4.89 19.86
CA GLY A 654 -31.52 -5.23 19.85
C GLY A 654 -31.29 -6.74 19.80
N ARG A 655 -30.18 -7.16 19.21
CA ARG A 655 -29.65 -8.52 19.29
C ARG A 655 -28.13 -8.48 19.30
N GLU A 656 -27.53 -9.21 20.23
CA GLU A 656 -26.09 -9.48 20.21
C GLU A 656 -25.81 -10.76 19.40
N TRP A 657 -24.70 -10.74 18.67
CA TRP A 657 -24.32 -11.80 17.74
C TRP A 657 -22.83 -12.12 17.85
N GLN A 658 -22.43 -13.39 17.67
CA GLN A 658 -21.05 -13.87 17.83
C GLN A 658 -20.25 -13.69 16.54
N ALA A 659 -19.20 -12.86 16.54
CA ALA A 659 -18.31 -12.71 15.39
C ALA A 659 -17.67 -14.06 15.00
N GLY A 660 -17.65 -14.37 13.71
CA GLY A 660 -17.02 -15.59 13.19
C GLY A 660 -15.53 -15.35 12.96
N VAL A 661 -14.66 -15.95 13.78
CA VAL A 661 -13.20 -15.74 13.72
C VAL A 661 -12.85 -14.24 13.79
N ASP A 662 -13.51 -13.51 14.70
CA ASP A 662 -13.41 -12.05 14.89
C ASP A 662 -13.95 -11.19 13.72
N TRP A 663 -14.60 -11.77 12.70
CA TRP A 663 -15.22 -11.04 11.59
C TRP A 663 -16.75 -11.02 11.67
N TYR A 664 -17.36 -9.96 11.14
CA TYR A 664 -18.80 -9.84 10.94
C TYR A 664 -19.12 -9.36 9.52
N ASP A 665 -20.27 -9.81 9.01
CA ASP A 665 -20.87 -9.35 7.77
C ASP A 665 -22.36 -9.68 7.80
N LEU A 666 -23.16 -8.65 8.05
CA LEU A 666 -24.62 -8.75 8.11
C LEU A 666 -25.19 -7.88 7.00
N SER A 667 -26.15 -8.41 6.24
CA SER A 667 -27.03 -7.62 5.40
C SER A 667 -28.45 -7.64 5.97
N ALA A 668 -29.21 -6.58 5.70
CA ALA A 668 -30.59 -6.42 6.13
C ALA A 668 -31.44 -5.81 5.02
N ARG A 669 -32.67 -6.32 4.89
CA ARG A 669 -33.69 -5.86 3.94
C ARG A 669 -35.05 -5.84 4.61
N CYS A 670 -35.90 -4.87 4.25
CA CYS A 670 -37.28 -4.82 4.70
C CYS A 670 -38.19 -5.43 3.63
N GLU A 671 -39.15 -6.26 4.03
CA GLU A 671 -40.07 -6.90 3.08
C GLU A 671 -41.02 -5.88 2.45
N GLU A 672 -41.45 -4.90 3.23
CA GLU A 672 -42.39 -3.84 2.82
C GLU A 672 -41.71 -2.67 2.10
N LEU A 673 -40.38 -2.53 2.23
CA LEU A 673 -39.59 -1.42 1.67
C LEU A 673 -38.43 -1.96 0.83
N PRO A 674 -38.65 -2.27 -0.46
CA PRO A 674 -37.62 -2.87 -1.32
C PRO A 674 -36.37 -2.00 -1.54
N SER A 675 -36.50 -0.68 -1.40
CA SER A 675 -35.40 0.29 -1.48
C SER A 675 -34.50 0.24 -0.24
N TRP A 676 -35.04 -0.10 0.93
CA TRP A 676 -34.30 -0.10 2.19
C TRP A 676 -33.35 -1.29 2.25
N ARG A 677 -32.04 -1.00 2.15
CA ARG A 677 -30.97 -1.99 2.29
C ARG A 677 -29.88 -1.49 3.20
N ARG A 678 -29.26 -2.44 3.86
CA ARG A 678 -28.31 -2.23 4.94
C ARG A 678 -27.26 -3.33 4.86
N ARG A 679 -25.97 -2.98 4.89
CA ARG A 679 -24.87 -3.95 5.09
C ARG A 679 -23.81 -3.40 6.02
N ALA A 680 -23.30 -4.23 6.91
CA ALA A 680 -22.23 -3.88 7.82
C ALA A 680 -21.26 -5.05 7.90
N ALA A 681 -20.02 -4.80 7.49
CA ALA A 681 -18.96 -5.80 7.52
C ALA A 681 -17.64 -5.21 8.04
N GLY A 682 -16.80 -6.09 8.56
CA GLY A 682 -15.46 -5.76 9.01
C GLY A 682 -14.95 -6.74 10.06
N ARG A 683 -13.72 -6.51 10.52
CA ARG A 683 -13.19 -7.19 11.69
C ARG A 683 -13.64 -6.48 12.95
N ALA A 684 -14.07 -7.23 13.95
CA ALA A 684 -14.36 -6.73 15.28
C ALA A 684 -13.03 -6.49 16.01
N GLU A 685 -12.42 -5.34 15.72
CA GLU A 685 -11.09 -4.99 16.19
C GLU A 685 -11.02 -4.94 17.72
N SER A 686 -10.02 -5.64 18.27
CA SER A 686 -9.81 -5.78 19.72
C SER A 686 -8.38 -5.47 20.16
N GLY A 687 -7.54 -4.97 19.23
CA GLY A 687 -6.11 -4.75 19.47
C GLY A 687 -5.29 -6.04 19.61
N ARG A 688 -5.82 -7.19 19.19
CA ARG A 688 -5.13 -8.49 19.22
C ARG A 688 -4.92 -9.06 17.82
N HIS A 689 -3.91 -9.90 17.68
CA HIS A 689 -3.69 -10.72 16.50
C HIS A 689 -4.90 -11.60 16.19
N SER A 690 -5.21 -11.76 14.91
CA SER A 690 -6.34 -12.55 14.42
C SER A 690 -6.02 -13.12 13.04
N HIS A 691 -6.99 -13.15 12.13
CA HIS A 691 -6.84 -13.63 10.76
C HIS A 691 -7.39 -12.61 9.76
N SER A 692 -6.94 -12.73 8.51
CA SER A 692 -7.50 -12.02 7.35
C SER A 692 -8.98 -12.38 7.16
N ASP A 693 -9.70 -11.60 6.34
CA ASP A 693 -11.11 -11.85 6.03
C ASP A 693 -11.33 -13.30 5.53
N PRO A 694 -12.18 -14.10 6.21
CA PRO A 694 -12.39 -15.51 5.88
C PRO A 694 -13.14 -15.74 4.56
N LEU A 695 -13.75 -14.70 3.99
CA LEU A 695 -14.47 -14.78 2.72
C LEU A 695 -13.68 -14.23 1.54
N MET A 696 -12.42 -13.84 1.75
CA MET A 696 -11.56 -13.33 0.70
C MET A 696 -11.00 -14.48 -0.16
N GLY A 697 -11.09 -14.34 -1.47
CA GLY A 697 -10.67 -15.35 -2.44
C GLY A 697 -11.62 -15.46 -3.63
N ASP A 698 -11.37 -16.45 -4.48
CA ASP A 698 -12.15 -16.76 -5.70
C ASP A 698 -12.08 -15.65 -6.78
N LEU A 699 -13.07 -15.62 -7.68
CA LEU A 699 -13.14 -14.69 -8.79
C LEU A 699 -13.54 -13.30 -8.31
N ALA A 700 -12.87 -12.27 -8.83
CA ALA A 700 -13.22 -10.89 -8.55
C ALA A 700 -14.65 -10.55 -8.96
N LEU A 701 -15.28 -9.72 -8.14
CA LEU A 701 -16.61 -9.17 -8.40
C LEU A 701 -16.49 -8.09 -9.49
N LEU A 702 -16.82 -8.42 -10.74
CA LEU A 702 -16.80 -7.47 -11.86
C LEU A 702 -18.03 -6.54 -11.89
N SER A 703 -19.15 -7.02 -11.35
CA SER A 703 -20.41 -6.29 -11.20
C SER A 703 -21.04 -6.61 -9.84
N ARG A 704 -21.98 -5.79 -9.41
CA ARG A 704 -22.73 -5.97 -8.16
C ARG A 704 -24.18 -6.36 -8.35
#